data_AF-A0A4Z1QQ49-F1
#
_entry.id   AF-A0A4Z1QQ49-F1
#
_cell.length_a   1.000
_cell.length_b   1.000
_cell.length_c   1.000
_cell.angle_alpha   90.00
_cell.angle_beta   90.00
_cell.angle_gamma   90.00
#
_symmetry.space_group_name_H-M   'P 1'
#
loop_
_entity.id
_entity.type
_entity.pdbx_description
1 polymer ?
#
loop_
_entity_poly.entity_id
_entity_poly.type
_entity_poly.pdbx_seq_one_letter_code
_entity_poly.pdbx_strand_id
1 'polypeptide(L)'
;MSFLNNTKIKTKVVFVIALMSLMSLSGIGYVSLQYKSTDNVYSDFIGHEALAAVLNARTSGNLNALGMQMLRASLNDPTSADFEAAVKTFRADRKQLEERQNKIMELVPARTDAARDILKGVVEVEEIGNQVIALMQAGQRAEAQQMALNVLRKIAEVSPKISAGNEQLIQVMNEGRERLTASTNTTIWTGLITLALVSLAVIALGLLISSRGITTPIARLRARMESLAAGDTASEISGMDRRDEVGQMAAAVQAFRESAIERLRLETETEANRSTSEKDRIEREKQKAREAADVQFAVDNLATALSKIAQGDVTYRIVQPFVSGLDGIRGDFNRAAEQLQSTLSQVAQNARGIDAGANEIRSAADDLAKRTEQQAAAVEETAAALEEITTTVKDATKRAQEAGLLVGRAKVGAEKSGEVVQQAVAAMEQIATSANEISNIIGVIDEIAFQTNLLALNAGVEAARAGEAGKGFAVVAQEVRELAQRSAGAAKEIKNLITTSNGQVQQGVQLVGETGKALELIVTEVQEINRHVAAIAESAQEQSSGLQQINTAVNQMDQDTQKNAAMVEESTAASHGLAREASSLNGLIAQFKLSEGGYGETSALVRTASVADRPTASPARALGGRIRAAFSGNAALNTAPDNWEEF
;
A
#
# COMPACT_ATOMS: atom_id res chain seq x y z
N MET A 1 -65.39 -3.68 12.48
CA MET A 1 -66.06 -2.97 13.59
C MET A 1 -66.12 -3.81 14.88
N SER A 2 -66.40 -5.12 14.83
CA SER A 2 -66.45 -5.98 16.05
C SER A 2 -65.15 -5.99 16.88
N PHE A 3 -63.97 -6.08 16.24
CA PHE A 3 -62.69 -6.05 16.97
C PHE A 3 -62.47 -4.74 17.74
N LEU A 4 -62.78 -3.59 17.12
CA LEU A 4 -62.57 -2.27 17.74
C LEU A 4 -63.50 -1.97 18.92
N ASN A 5 -64.65 -2.64 18.99
CA ASN A 5 -65.66 -2.40 20.04
C ASN A 5 -65.57 -3.42 21.19
N ASN A 6 -64.94 -4.58 20.97
CA ASN A 6 -64.97 -5.71 21.90
C ASN A 6 -63.60 -6.11 22.45
N THR A 7 -62.53 -5.40 22.09
CA THR A 7 -61.18 -5.67 22.60
C THR A 7 -60.69 -4.59 23.54
N LYS A 8 -59.87 -4.99 24.52
CA LYS A 8 -59.29 -4.10 25.51
C LYS A 8 -58.36 -3.06 24.89
N ILE A 9 -58.29 -1.86 25.44
CA ILE A 9 -57.40 -0.77 24.98
C ILE A 9 -55.94 -1.26 24.93
N LYS A 10 -55.46 -1.96 25.97
CA LYS A 10 -54.11 -2.55 26.01
C LYS A 10 -53.87 -3.50 24.84
N THR A 11 -54.84 -4.35 24.51
CA THR A 11 -54.74 -5.31 23.40
C THR A 11 -54.66 -4.60 22.05
N LYS A 12 -55.40 -3.51 21.85
CA LYS A 12 -55.34 -2.69 20.63
C LYS A 12 -53.96 -2.05 20.45
N VAL A 13 -53.37 -1.50 21.52
CA VAL A 13 -52.03 -0.89 21.49
C VAL A 13 -50.95 -1.94 21.24
N VAL A 14 -50.98 -3.07 21.95
CA VAL A 14 -50.03 -4.17 21.76
C VAL A 14 -50.13 -4.77 20.36
N PHE A 15 -51.33 -4.85 19.77
CA PHE A 15 -51.51 -5.33 18.41
C PHE A 15 -50.81 -4.43 17.37
N VAL A 16 -50.90 -3.10 17.51
CA VAL A 16 -50.20 -2.15 16.62
C VAL A 16 -48.69 -2.24 16.79
N ILE A 17 -48.20 -2.34 18.03
CA ILE A 17 -46.76 -2.50 18.31
C ILE A 17 -46.24 -3.83 17.75
N ALA A 18 -46.98 -4.93 17.93
CA ALA A 18 -46.62 -6.23 17.39
C ALA A 18 -46.56 -6.22 15.86
N LEU A 19 -47.49 -5.53 15.19
CA LEU A 19 -47.47 -5.31 13.74
C LEU A 19 -46.24 -4.50 13.30
N MET A 20 -45.89 -3.44 14.02
CA MET A 20 -44.67 -2.65 13.75
C MET A 20 -43.40 -3.50 13.90
N SER A 21 -43.31 -4.32 14.95
CA SER A 21 -42.17 -5.22 15.18
C SER A 21 -42.08 -6.36 14.14
N LEU A 22 -43.22 -6.93 13.74
CA LEU A 22 -43.25 -7.94 12.68
C LEU A 22 -42.82 -7.34 11.32
N MET A 23 -43.25 -6.11 11.04
CA MET A 23 -42.88 -5.36 9.85
C MET A 23 -41.38 -5.07 9.82
N SER A 24 -40.80 -4.61 10.93
CA SER A 24 -39.35 -4.33 10.98
C SER A 24 -38.53 -5.60 10.78
N LEU A 25 -38.91 -6.72 11.44
CA LEU A 25 -38.26 -8.01 11.24
C LEU A 25 -38.38 -8.51 9.79
N SER A 26 -39.56 -8.38 9.18
CA SER A 26 -39.79 -8.78 7.79
C SER A 26 -39.00 -7.90 6.80
N GLY A 27 -38.91 -6.59 7.08
CA GLY A 27 -38.11 -5.65 6.29
C GLY A 27 -36.62 -5.96 6.36
N ILE A 28 -36.09 -6.24 7.55
CA ILE A 28 -34.70 -6.67 7.74
C ILE A 28 -34.45 -7.99 7.00
N GLY A 29 -35.37 -8.96 7.09
CA GLY A 29 -35.28 -10.22 6.38
C GLY A 29 -35.25 -10.05 4.86
N TYR A 30 -36.12 -9.21 4.30
CA TYR A 30 -36.16 -8.91 2.87
C TYR A 30 -34.86 -8.23 2.39
N VAL A 31 -34.39 -7.21 3.10
CA VAL A 31 -33.15 -6.51 2.77
C VAL A 31 -31.96 -7.48 2.85
N SER A 32 -31.90 -8.32 3.88
CA SER A 32 -30.83 -9.32 4.02
C SER A 32 -30.80 -10.34 2.88
N LEU A 33 -31.98 -10.82 2.43
CA LEU A 33 -32.08 -11.72 1.28
C LEU A 33 -31.64 -11.05 -0.02
N GLN A 34 -32.04 -9.80 -0.25
CA GLN A 34 -31.63 -9.06 -1.44
C GLN A 34 -30.14 -8.69 -1.43
N TYR A 35 -29.60 -8.36 -0.26
CA TYR A 35 -28.18 -8.12 -0.08
C TYR A 35 -27.38 -9.38 -0.41
N LYS A 36 -27.80 -10.54 0.10
CA LYS A 36 -27.18 -11.84 -0.23
C LYS A 36 -27.26 -12.18 -1.71
N SER A 37 -28.39 -11.88 -2.36
CA SER A 37 -28.53 -12.08 -3.81
C SER A 37 -27.55 -11.18 -4.59
N THR A 38 -27.40 -9.93 -4.17
CA THR A 38 -26.47 -8.97 -4.80
C THR A 38 -25.01 -9.38 -4.58
N ASP A 39 -24.68 -9.84 -3.37
CA ASP A 39 -23.36 -10.36 -3.01
C ASP A 39 -22.95 -11.59 -3.84
N ASN A 40 -23.89 -12.51 -4.08
CA ASN A 40 -23.65 -13.66 -4.97
C ASN A 40 -23.35 -13.23 -6.41
N VAL A 41 -24.10 -12.27 -6.96
CA VAL A 41 -23.87 -11.76 -8.32
C VAL A 41 -22.56 -10.98 -8.40
N TYR A 42 -22.22 -10.21 -7.37
CA TYR A 42 -20.93 -9.52 -7.26
C TYR A 42 -19.76 -10.51 -7.21
N SER A 43 -19.88 -11.54 -6.39
CA SER A 43 -18.89 -12.61 -6.25
C SER A 43 -18.69 -13.37 -7.56
N ASP A 44 -19.76 -13.65 -8.29
CA ASP A 44 -19.73 -14.29 -9.60
C ASP A 44 -19.01 -13.42 -10.65
N PHE A 45 -19.33 -12.12 -10.70
CA PHE A 45 -18.70 -11.14 -11.58
C PHE A 45 -17.18 -11.04 -11.36
N ILE A 46 -16.74 -10.95 -10.11
CA ILE A 46 -15.31 -10.88 -9.78
C ILE A 46 -14.61 -12.23 -10.01
N GLY A 47 -15.25 -13.32 -9.59
CA GLY A 47 -14.67 -14.67 -9.64
C GLY A 47 -14.53 -15.25 -11.05
N HIS A 48 -15.41 -14.87 -11.97
CA HIS A 48 -15.44 -15.40 -13.34
C HIS A 48 -15.00 -14.37 -14.37
N GLU A 49 -15.77 -13.29 -14.56
CA GLU A 49 -15.59 -12.35 -15.66
C GLU A 49 -14.30 -11.52 -15.50
N ALA A 50 -14.06 -10.94 -14.32
CA ALA A 50 -12.87 -10.14 -14.06
C ALA A 50 -11.58 -10.99 -14.03
N LEU A 51 -11.64 -12.20 -13.44
CA LEU A 51 -10.51 -13.12 -13.44
C LEU A 51 -10.16 -13.56 -14.87
N ALA A 52 -11.14 -13.87 -15.72
CA ALA A 52 -10.90 -14.23 -17.11
C ALA A 52 -10.23 -13.09 -17.90
N ALA A 53 -10.60 -11.83 -17.67
CA ALA A 53 -9.95 -10.66 -18.27
C ALA A 53 -8.45 -10.59 -17.90
N VAL A 54 -8.12 -10.79 -16.61
CA VAL A 54 -6.73 -10.81 -16.14
C VAL A 54 -5.96 -11.97 -16.75
N LEU A 55 -6.54 -13.17 -16.79
CA LEU A 55 -5.91 -14.34 -17.38
C LEU A 55 -5.61 -14.12 -18.87
N ASN A 56 -6.54 -13.55 -19.63
CA ASN A 56 -6.37 -13.28 -21.05
C ASN A 56 -5.30 -12.21 -21.30
N ALA A 57 -5.26 -11.16 -20.48
CA ALA A 57 -4.22 -10.14 -20.54
C ALA A 57 -2.83 -10.73 -20.28
N ARG A 58 -2.69 -11.60 -19.27
CA ARG A 58 -1.42 -12.28 -18.98
C ARG A 58 -1.02 -13.29 -20.07
N THR A 59 -1.97 -13.91 -20.78
CA THR A 59 -1.68 -14.76 -21.95
C THR A 59 -0.91 -13.99 -23.04
N SER A 60 -1.22 -12.70 -23.25
CA SER A 60 -0.46 -11.86 -24.19
C SER A 60 1.03 -11.77 -23.83
N GLY A 61 1.31 -11.59 -22.52
CA GLY A 61 2.68 -11.57 -21.99
C GLY A 61 3.44 -12.88 -22.23
N ASN A 62 2.83 -14.03 -21.91
CA ASN A 62 3.48 -15.33 -22.15
C ASN A 62 3.66 -15.62 -23.65
N LEU A 63 2.71 -15.23 -24.51
CA LEU A 63 2.87 -15.43 -25.95
C LEU A 63 4.11 -14.72 -26.49
N ASN A 64 4.35 -13.46 -26.07
CA ASN A 64 5.55 -12.73 -26.46
C ASN A 64 6.82 -13.34 -25.83
N ALA A 65 6.74 -13.82 -24.58
CA ALA A 65 7.84 -14.50 -23.91
C ALA A 65 8.29 -15.75 -24.68
N LEU A 66 7.37 -16.54 -25.25
CA LEU A 66 7.70 -17.70 -26.09
C LEU A 66 8.62 -17.32 -27.26
N GLY A 67 8.31 -16.23 -27.96
CA GLY A 67 9.14 -15.74 -29.07
C GLY A 67 10.52 -15.29 -28.61
N MET A 68 10.59 -14.55 -27.49
CA MET A 68 11.86 -14.11 -26.91
C MET A 68 12.74 -15.27 -26.45
N GLN A 69 12.16 -16.32 -25.84
CA GLN A 69 12.91 -17.50 -25.44
C GLN A 69 13.44 -18.28 -26.66
N MET A 70 12.66 -18.37 -27.75
CA MET A 70 13.16 -19.01 -28.98
C MET A 70 14.25 -18.20 -29.67
N LEU A 71 14.15 -16.87 -29.65
CA LEU A 71 15.24 -16.01 -30.13
C LEU A 71 16.50 -16.20 -29.27
N ARG A 72 16.38 -16.18 -27.93
CA ARG A 72 17.49 -16.44 -27.01
C ARG A 72 18.10 -17.83 -27.24
N ALA A 73 17.29 -18.87 -27.42
CA ALA A 73 17.77 -20.21 -27.74
C ALA A 73 18.51 -20.24 -29.09
N SER A 74 18.06 -19.50 -30.11
CA SER A 74 18.72 -19.46 -31.43
C SER A 74 20.07 -18.71 -31.46
N LEU A 75 20.36 -17.90 -30.43
CA LEU A 75 21.58 -17.09 -30.33
C LEU A 75 22.66 -17.71 -29.44
N ASN A 76 22.30 -18.65 -28.57
CA ASN A 76 23.22 -19.27 -27.60
C ASN A 76 23.67 -20.67 -28.04
N ASP A 77 24.84 -21.10 -27.57
CA ASP A 77 25.36 -22.42 -27.90
C ASP A 77 24.43 -23.52 -27.35
N PRO A 78 24.07 -24.57 -28.12
CA PRO A 78 23.23 -25.66 -27.65
C PRO A 78 23.71 -26.37 -26.38
N THR A 79 25.02 -26.34 -26.08
CA THR A 79 25.57 -26.92 -24.84
C THR A 79 25.67 -25.90 -23.70
N SER A 80 25.28 -24.64 -23.90
CA SER A 80 25.32 -23.62 -22.86
C SER A 80 24.15 -23.74 -21.88
N ALA A 81 24.39 -23.33 -20.63
CA ALA A 81 23.34 -23.21 -19.62
C ALA A 81 22.24 -22.20 -20.05
N ASP A 82 22.60 -21.17 -20.82
CA ASP A 82 21.65 -20.17 -21.34
C ASP A 82 20.67 -20.77 -22.36
N PHE A 83 21.12 -21.67 -23.23
CA PHE A 83 20.24 -22.39 -24.15
C PHE A 83 19.26 -23.28 -23.39
N GLU A 84 19.76 -24.07 -22.43
CA GLU A 84 18.92 -24.95 -21.61
C GLU A 84 17.87 -24.16 -20.84
N ALA A 85 18.26 -23.04 -20.23
CA ALA A 85 17.36 -22.14 -19.50
C ALA A 85 16.27 -21.55 -20.43
N ALA A 86 16.64 -21.15 -21.65
CA ALA A 86 15.69 -20.62 -22.63
C ALA A 86 14.66 -21.69 -23.05
N VAL A 87 15.12 -22.91 -23.35
CA VAL A 87 14.23 -24.04 -23.71
C VAL A 87 13.32 -24.43 -22.56
N LYS A 88 13.84 -24.49 -21.33
CA LYS A 88 13.05 -24.78 -20.13
C LYS A 88 11.96 -23.74 -19.92
N THR A 89 12.31 -22.46 -20.03
CA THR A 89 11.37 -21.33 -19.86
C THR A 89 10.30 -21.34 -20.94
N PHE A 90 10.67 -21.58 -22.19
CA PHE A 90 9.73 -21.72 -23.31
C PHE A 90 8.66 -22.79 -23.05
N ARG A 91 9.07 -23.98 -22.61
CA ARG A 91 8.13 -25.08 -22.28
C ARG A 91 7.22 -24.73 -21.11
N ALA A 92 7.76 -24.08 -20.07
CA ALA A 92 6.99 -23.64 -18.92
C ALA A 92 5.94 -22.57 -19.30
N ASP A 93 6.34 -21.57 -20.09
CA ASP A 93 5.46 -20.50 -20.56
C ASP A 93 4.34 -21.04 -21.45
N ARG A 94 4.63 -22.04 -22.31
CA ARG A 94 3.62 -22.70 -23.16
C ARG A 94 2.58 -23.40 -22.31
N LYS A 95 3.01 -24.18 -21.33
CA LYS A 95 2.11 -24.88 -20.41
C LYS A 95 1.24 -23.90 -19.63
N GLN A 96 1.84 -22.82 -19.12
CA GLN A 96 1.11 -21.81 -18.37
C GLN A 96 0.08 -21.08 -19.24
N LEU A 97 0.42 -20.79 -20.51
CA LEU A 97 -0.52 -20.20 -21.45
C LEU A 97 -1.73 -21.11 -21.66
N GLU A 98 -1.49 -22.41 -21.84
CA GLU A 98 -2.55 -23.41 -22.00
C GLU A 98 -3.47 -23.50 -20.78
N GLU A 99 -2.90 -23.62 -19.58
CA GLU A 99 -3.66 -23.66 -18.33
C GLU A 99 -4.58 -22.44 -18.20
N ARG A 100 -4.10 -21.25 -18.57
CA ARG A 100 -4.90 -20.02 -18.50
C ARG A 100 -6.02 -20.00 -19.52
N GLN A 101 -5.76 -20.41 -20.75
CA GLN A 101 -6.82 -20.48 -21.78
C GLN A 101 -7.87 -21.52 -21.40
N ASN A 102 -7.47 -22.67 -20.86
CA ASN A 102 -8.39 -23.66 -20.30
C ASN A 102 -9.23 -23.09 -19.16
N LYS A 103 -8.62 -22.32 -18.26
CA LYS A 103 -9.35 -21.68 -17.17
C LYS A 103 -10.31 -20.59 -17.68
N ILE A 104 -9.95 -19.83 -18.71
CA ILE A 104 -10.86 -18.88 -19.36
C ILE A 104 -12.07 -19.60 -19.95
N MET A 105 -11.90 -20.78 -20.55
CA MET A 105 -13.03 -21.58 -21.06
C MET A 105 -13.98 -22.04 -19.96
N GLU A 106 -13.44 -22.36 -18.77
CA GLU A 106 -14.23 -22.75 -17.60
C GLU A 106 -14.97 -21.55 -17.00
N LEU A 107 -14.29 -20.41 -16.86
CA LEU A 107 -14.84 -19.22 -16.22
C LEU A 107 -15.85 -18.48 -17.10
N VAL A 108 -15.61 -18.45 -18.41
CA VAL A 108 -16.45 -17.73 -19.37
C VAL A 108 -16.75 -18.64 -20.57
N PRO A 109 -17.78 -19.50 -20.48
CA PRO A 109 -18.14 -20.43 -21.56
C PRO A 109 -18.42 -19.75 -22.91
N ALA A 110 -18.86 -18.49 -22.91
CA ALA A 110 -19.05 -17.70 -24.13
C ALA A 110 -17.73 -17.43 -24.90
N ARG A 111 -16.57 -17.60 -24.25
CA ARG A 111 -15.23 -17.39 -24.85
C ARG A 111 -14.55 -18.69 -25.28
N THR A 112 -15.20 -19.85 -25.12
CA THR A 112 -14.58 -21.15 -25.38
C THR A 112 -14.03 -21.29 -26.79
N ASP A 113 -14.77 -20.88 -27.82
CA ASP A 113 -14.31 -21.02 -29.21
C ASP A 113 -13.10 -20.13 -29.52
N ALA A 114 -13.09 -18.89 -28.99
CA ALA A 114 -11.97 -17.98 -29.14
C ALA A 114 -10.71 -18.48 -28.41
N ALA A 115 -10.86 -19.02 -27.21
CA ALA A 115 -9.76 -19.62 -26.45
C ALA A 115 -9.17 -20.84 -27.18
N ARG A 116 -10.01 -21.70 -27.77
CA ARG A 116 -9.54 -22.82 -28.61
C ARG A 116 -8.77 -22.34 -29.84
N ASP A 117 -9.22 -21.27 -30.49
CA ASP A 117 -8.53 -20.71 -31.65
C ASP A 117 -7.16 -20.10 -31.28
N ILE A 118 -7.05 -19.46 -30.10
CA ILE A 118 -5.76 -19.01 -29.56
C ILE A 118 -4.84 -20.20 -29.27
N LEU A 119 -5.36 -21.24 -28.60
CA LEU A 119 -4.60 -22.45 -28.29
C LEU A 119 -4.07 -23.15 -29.55
N LYS A 120 -4.87 -23.21 -30.61
CA LYS A 120 -4.43 -23.76 -31.90
C LYS A 120 -3.21 -22.99 -32.43
N GLY A 121 -3.26 -21.66 -32.40
CA GLY A 121 -2.12 -20.83 -32.78
C GLY A 121 -0.89 -21.03 -31.91
N VAL A 122 -1.07 -21.25 -30.59
CA VAL A 122 0.03 -21.52 -29.66
C VAL A 122 0.67 -22.89 -29.90
N VAL A 123 -0.12 -23.90 -30.29
CA VAL A 123 0.42 -25.21 -30.70
C VAL A 123 1.33 -25.05 -31.93
N GLU A 124 0.91 -24.26 -32.93
CA GLU A 124 1.76 -23.98 -34.09
C GLU A 124 3.05 -23.21 -33.71
N VAL A 125 2.96 -22.27 -32.76
CA VAL A 125 4.15 -21.59 -32.18
C VAL A 125 5.09 -22.60 -31.51
N GLU A 126 4.55 -23.56 -30.76
CA GLU A 126 5.33 -24.63 -30.12
C GLU A 126 6.02 -25.53 -31.14
N GLU A 127 5.32 -25.95 -32.19
CA GLU A 127 5.88 -26.77 -33.26
C GLU A 127 7.08 -26.08 -33.93
N ILE A 128 6.95 -24.80 -34.28
CA ILE A 128 8.05 -24.02 -34.86
C ILE A 128 9.18 -23.86 -33.84
N GLY A 129 8.89 -23.58 -32.57
CA GLY A 129 9.90 -23.48 -31.51
C GLY A 129 10.69 -24.78 -31.31
N ASN A 130 10.02 -25.93 -31.35
CA ASN A 130 10.68 -27.23 -31.29
C ASN A 130 11.58 -27.48 -32.51
N GLN A 131 11.22 -26.97 -33.69
CA GLN A 131 12.11 -27.01 -34.87
C GLN A 131 13.36 -26.14 -34.67
N VAL A 132 13.23 -24.94 -34.06
CA VAL A 132 14.39 -24.10 -33.70
C VAL A 132 15.35 -24.87 -32.80
N ILE A 133 14.82 -25.53 -31.76
CA ILE A 133 15.61 -26.33 -30.81
C ILE A 133 16.35 -27.46 -31.53
N ALA A 134 15.66 -28.20 -32.40
CA ALA A 134 16.24 -29.30 -33.16
C ALA A 134 17.34 -28.83 -34.12
N LEU A 135 17.13 -27.73 -34.85
CA LEU A 135 18.12 -27.14 -35.76
C LEU A 135 19.36 -26.64 -35.01
N MET A 136 19.17 -26.04 -33.82
CA MET A 136 20.28 -25.65 -32.95
C MET A 136 21.10 -26.87 -32.52
N GLN A 137 20.44 -27.93 -32.06
CA GLN A 137 21.11 -29.18 -31.66
C GLN A 137 21.82 -29.89 -32.83
N ALA A 138 21.33 -29.74 -34.06
CA ALA A 138 21.96 -30.24 -35.27
C ALA A 138 23.12 -29.36 -35.80
N GLY A 139 23.42 -28.24 -35.15
CA GLY A 139 24.47 -27.30 -35.58
C GLY A 139 24.08 -26.37 -36.73
N GLN A 140 22.82 -26.39 -37.16
CA GLN A 140 22.29 -25.57 -38.27
C GLN A 140 21.85 -24.18 -37.79
N ARG A 141 22.80 -23.38 -37.27
CA ARG A 141 22.52 -22.09 -36.61
C ARG A 141 21.77 -21.08 -37.49
N ALA A 142 22.14 -20.95 -38.76
CA ALA A 142 21.50 -19.99 -39.67
C ALA A 142 20.03 -20.35 -39.94
N GLU A 143 19.73 -21.63 -40.14
CA GLU A 143 18.36 -22.13 -40.32
C GLU A 143 17.56 -21.98 -39.02
N ALA A 144 18.16 -22.26 -37.86
CA ALA A 144 17.52 -22.08 -36.56
C ALA A 144 17.13 -20.62 -36.29
N GLN A 145 18.01 -19.67 -36.60
CA GLN A 145 17.73 -18.23 -36.46
C GLN A 145 16.60 -17.78 -37.40
N GLN A 146 16.61 -18.27 -38.65
CA GLN A 146 15.53 -18.01 -39.59
C GLN A 146 14.20 -18.60 -39.12
N MET A 147 14.25 -19.78 -38.50
CA MET A 147 13.08 -20.44 -37.92
C MET A 147 12.56 -19.69 -36.68
N ALA A 148 13.44 -19.13 -35.85
CA ALA A 148 13.07 -18.30 -34.72
C ALA A 148 12.33 -17.03 -35.16
N LEU A 149 12.69 -16.44 -36.31
CA LEU A 149 11.91 -15.33 -36.90
C LEU A 149 10.51 -15.76 -37.34
N ASN A 150 10.32 -17.00 -37.77
CA ASN A 150 8.99 -17.52 -38.10
C ASN A 150 8.13 -17.73 -36.84
N VAL A 151 8.73 -18.02 -35.68
CA VAL A 151 8.03 -17.99 -34.37
C VAL A 151 7.44 -16.61 -34.12
N LEU A 152 8.22 -15.54 -34.31
CA LEU A 152 7.75 -14.16 -34.15
C LEU A 152 6.63 -13.81 -35.14
N ARG A 153 6.72 -14.27 -36.39
CA ARG A 153 5.65 -14.09 -37.38
C ARG A 153 4.35 -14.79 -36.94
N LYS A 154 4.44 -16.01 -36.43
CA LYS A 154 3.27 -16.74 -35.93
C LYS A 154 2.67 -16.07 -34.69
N ILE A 155 3.50 -15.56 -33.78
CA ILE A 155 3.04 -14.75 -32.64
C ILE A 155 2.30 -13.50 -33.12
N ALA A 156 2.78 -12.83 -34.18
CA ALA A 156 2.09 -11.66 -34.75
C ALA A 156 0.71 -12.01 -35.35
N GLU A 157 0.47 -13.26 -35.75
CA GLU A 157 -0.86 -13.73 -36.20
C GLU A 157 -1.80 -14.04 -35.02
N VAL A 158 -1.27 -14.55 -33.90
CA VAL A 158 -2.05 -14.96 -32.72
C VAL A 158 -2.33 -13.79 -31.77
N SER A 159 -1.38 -12.86 -31.65
CA SER A 159 -1.46 -11.71 -30.74
C SER A 159 -2.74 -10.88 -30.93
N PRO A 160 -3.19 -10.54 -32.15
CA PRO A 160 -4.45 -9.83 -32.37
C PRO A 160 -5.68 -10.57 -31.82
N LYS A 161 -5.68 -11.90 -31.83
CA LYS A 161 -6.79 -12.71 -31.29
C LYS A 161 -6.89 -12.57 -29.76
N ILE A 162 -5.75 -12.54 -29.07
CA ILE A 162 -5.69 -12.31 -27.63
C ILE A 162 -6.12 -10.87 -27.31
N SER A 163 -5.63 -9.88 -28.07
CA SER A 163 -6.00 -8.47 -27.91
C SER A 163 -7.50 -8.23 -28.11
N ALA A 164 -8.09 -8.80 -29.16
CA ALA A 164 -9.54 -8.76 -29.37
C ALA A 164 -10.31 -9.41 -28.21
N GLY A 165 -9.75 -10.47 -27.63
CA GLY A 165 -10.29 -11.09 -26.43
C GLY A 165 -10.25 -10.20 -25.19
N ASN A 166 -9.19 -9.39 -25.02
CA ASN A 166 -9.12 -8.41 -23.93
C ASN A 166 -10.20 -7.36 -24.09
N GLU A 167 -10.38 -6.83 -25.29
CA GLU A 167 -11.38 -5.79 -25.55
C GLU A 167 -12.80 -6.29 -25.32
N GLN A 168 -13.09 -7.53 -25.75
CA GLN A 168 -14.38 -8.17 -25.48
C GLN A 168 -14.60 -8.44 -23.98
N LEU A 169 -13.57 -8.88 -23.24
CA LEU A 169 -13.68 -9.09 -21.79
C LEU A 169 -13.83 -7.76 -21.03
N ILE A 170 -13.20 -6.68 -21.48
CA ILE A 170 -13.41 -5.33 -20.93
C ILE A 170 -14.85 -4.87 -21.18
N GLN A 171 -15.42 -5.11 -22.37
CA GLN A 171 -16.83 -4.84 -22.64
C GLN A 171 -17.74 -5.62 -21.69
N VAL A 172 -17.52 -6.93 -21.54
CA VAL A 172 -18.28 -7.77 -20.60
C VAL A 172 -18.17 -7.22 -19.17
N MET A 173 -16.97 -6.79 -18.74
CA MET A 173 -16.77 -6.17 -17.42
C MET A 173 -17.55 -4.85 -17.26
N ASN A 174 -17.55 -3.99 -18.28
CA ASN A 174 -18.29 -2.73 -18.24
C ASN A 174 -19.81 -2.96 -18.20
N GLU A 175 -20.31 -3.88 -19.03
CA GLU A 175 -21.72 -4.28 -19.03
C GLU A 175 -22.12 -4.95 -17.72
N GLY A 176 -21.25 -5.79 -17.14
CA GLY A 176 -21.44 -6.38 -15.82
C GLY A 176 -21.52 -5.31 -14.72
N ARG A 177 -20.60 -4.33 -14.73
CA ARG A 177 -20.62 -3.18 -13.81
C ARG A 177 -21.92 -2.37 -13.92
N GLU A 178 -22.39 -2.08 -15.13
CA GLU A 178 -23.64 -1.36 -15.35
C GLU A 178 -24.84 -2.15 -14.83
N ARG A 179 -24.91 -3.46 -15.14
CA ARG A 179 -25.95 -4.37 -14.60
C ARG A 179 -25.95 -4.38 -13.08
N LEU A 180 -24.78 -4.44 -12.45
CA LEU A 180 -24.63 -4.48 -10.99
C LEU A 180 -25.04 -3.16 -10.34
N THR A 181 -24.65 -2.04 -10.94
CA THR A 181 -25.03 -0.68 -10.48
C THR A 181 -26.55 -0.49 -10.60
N ALA A 182 -27.14 -0.88 -11.74
CA ALA A 182 -28.58 -0.81 -11.97
C ALA A 182 -29.35 -1.71 -10.99
N SER A 183 -28.88 -2.94 -10.78
CA SER A 183 -29.48 -3.88 -9.81
C SER A 183 -29.43 -3.33 -8.38
N THR A 184 -28.28 -2.78 -7.99
CA THR A 184 -28.07 -2.19 -6.65
C THR A 184 -28.99 -0.98 -6.45
N ASN A 185 -29.02 -0.04 -7.40
CA ASN A 185 -29.89 1.13 -7.34
C ASN A 185 -31.37 0.74 -7.32
N THR A 186 -31.77 -0.21 -8.15
CA THR A 186 -33.17 -0.70 -8.17
C THR A 186 -33.53 -1.34 -6.84
N THR A 187 -32.65 -2.15 -6.26
CA THR A 187 -32.85 -2.80 -4.96
C THR A 187 -32.96 -1.78 -3.83
N ILE A 188 -32.12 -0.74 -3.82
CA ILE A 188 -32.17 0.35 -2.84
C ILE A 188 -33.50 1.11 -2.96
N TRP A 189 -33.85 1.58 -4.16
CA TRP A 189 -35.06 2.38 -4.35
C TRP A 189 -36.33 1.59 -4.10
N THR A 190 -36.42 0.36 -4.61
CA THR A 190 -37.59 -0.49 -4.33
C THR A 190 -37.68 -0.85 -2.85
N GLY A 191 -36.56 -1.15 -2.18
CA GLY A 191 -36.52 -1.38 -0.73
C GLY A 191 -37.01 -0.19 0.08
N LEU A 192 -36.51 1.02 -0.22
CA LEU A 192 -36.91 2.26 0.44
C LEU A 192 -38.39 2.61 0.20
N ILE A 193 -38.87 2.50 -1.05
CA ILE A 193 -40.28 2.76 -1.39
C ILE A 193 -41.20 1.77 -0.69
N THR A 194 -40.85 0.48 -0.70
CA THR A 194 -41.68 -0.56 -0.04
C THR A 194 -41.70 -0.33 1.47
N LEU A 195 -40.56 -0.04 2.09
CA LEU A 195 -40.48 0.25 3.52
C LEU A 195 -41.27 1.52 3.89
N ALA A 196 -41.21 2.57 3.08
CA ALA A 196 -41.97 3.80 3.27
C ALA A 196 -43.49 3.56 3.15
N LEU A 197 -43.95 2.84 2.13
CA LEU A 197 -45.37 2.52 1.91
C LEU A 197 -45.93 1.67 3.04
N VAL A 198 -45.21 0.63 3.48
CA VAL A 198 -45.67 -0.24 4.58
C VAL A 198 -45.66 0.53 5.90
N SER A 199 -44.65 1.36 6.16
CA SER A 199 -44.62 2.24 7.35
C SER A 199 -45.80 3.20 7.38
N LEU A 200 -46.11 3.85 6.24
CA LEU A 200 -47.29 4.72 6.12
C LEU A 200 -48.60 3.97 6.34
N ALA A 201 -48.73 2.74 5.81
CA ALA A 201 -49.92 1.91 6.01
C ALA A 201 -50.11 1.53 7.48
N VAL A 202 -49.03 1.17 8.20
CA VAL A 202 -49.08 0.84 9.63
C VAL A 202 -49.39 2.08 10.48
N ILE A 203 -48.81 3.24 10.16
CA ILE A 203 -49.14 4.52 10.82
C ILE A 203 -50.61 4.87 10.61
N ALA A 204 -51.11 4.79 9.37
CA ALA A 204 -52.51 5.05 9.06
C ALA A 204 -53.45 4.09 9.79
N LEU A 205 -53.11 2.80 9.86
CA LEU A 205 -53.87 1.80 10.62
C LEU A 205 -53.86 2.11 12.13
N GLY A 206 -52.71 2.50 12.69
CA GLY A 206 -52.57 2.92 14.08
C GLY A 206 -53.41 4.16 14.41
N LEU A 207 -53.38 5.18 13.54
CA LEU A 207 -54.22 6.38 13.66
C LEU A 207 -55.71 6.05 13.56
N LEU A 208 -56.11 5.11 12.69
CA LEU A 208 -57.50 4.67 12.56
C LEU A 208 -57.98 3.91 13.80
N ILE A 209 -57.16 3.00 14.34
CA ILE A 209 -57.46 2.27 15.58
C ILE A 209 -57.53 3.22 16.78
N SER A 210 -56.60 4.18 16.89
CA SER A 210 -56.57 5.17 17.96
C SER A 210 -57.79 6.09 17.91
N SER A 211 -58.02 6.75 16.77
CA SER A 211 -59.12 7.70 16.59
C SER A 211 -60.50 7.05 16.77
N ARG A 212 -60.81 5.99 16.01
CA ARG A 212 -62.14 5.35 16.04
C ARG A 212 -62.33 4.38 17.20
N GLY A 213 -61.26 3.76 17.68
CA GLY A 213 -61.32 2.73 18.72
C GLY A 213 -61.26 3.27 20.15
N ILE A 214 -60.57 4.40 20.37
CA ILE A 214 -60.24 4.94 21.70
C ILE A 214 -60.65 6.41 21.83
N THR A 215 -60.08 7.31 21.03
CA THR A 215 -60.18 8.77 21.24
C THR A 215 -61.61 9.29 21.02
N THR A 216 -62.26 8.95 19.90
CA THR A 216 -63.62 9.45 19.61
C THR A 216 -64.66 8.91 20.62
N PRO A 217 -64.68 7.61 20.98
CA PRO A 217 -65.60 7.12 22.00
C PRO A 217 -65.41 7.75 23.39
N ILE A 218 -64.16 7.94 23.84
CA ILE A 218 -63.87 8.61 25.12
C ILE A 218 -64.32 10.08 25.07
N ALA A 219 -64.09 10.78 23.96
CA ALA A 219 -64.56 12.16 23.78
C ALA A 219 -66.09 12.27 23.83
N ARG A 220 -66.82 11.30 23.25
CA ARG A 220 -68.29 11.24 23.35
C ARG A 220 -68.77 10.97 24.77
N LEU A 221 -68.12 10.05 25.49
CA LEU A 221 -68.46 9.78 26.89
C LEU A 221 -68.18 10.99 27.79
N ARG A 222 -67.07 11.70 27.57
CA ARG A 222 -66.77 12.96 28.25
C ARG A 222 -67.88 14.00 28.02
N ALA A 223 -68.26 14.22 26.76
CA ALA A 223 -69.33 15.16 26.41
C ALA A 223 -70.70 14.75 27.02
N ARG A 224 -71.00 13.45 27.09
CA ARG A 224 -72.22 12.95 27.74
C ARG A 224 -72.21 13.09 29.25
N MET A 225 -71.05 12.91 29.89
CA MET A 225 -70.91 13.14 31.33
C MET A 225 -71.13 14.62 31.66
N GLU A 226 -70.65 15.52 30.81
CA GLU A 226 -70.86 16.97 30.93
C GLU A 226 -72.33 17.36 30.74
N SER A 227 -73.03 16.79 29.74
CA SER A 227 -74.48 17.03 29.55
C SER A 227 -75.33 16.44 30.68
N LEU A 228 -74.95 15.29 31.23
CA LEU A 228 -75.65 14.65 32.34
C LEU A 228 -75.50 15.47 33.63
N ALA A 229 -74.31 16.02 33.87
CA ALA A 229 -74.07 16.95 34.99
C ALA A 229 -74.86 18.27 34.84
N ALA A 230 -75.16 18.68 33.60
CA ALA A 230 -76.02 19.83 33.30
C ALA A 230 -77.54 19.52 33.35
N GLY A 231 -77.92 18.29 33.72
CA GLY A 231 -79.32 17.90 33.95
C GLY A 231 -80.04 17.20 32.78
N ASP A 232 -79.37 16.92 31.66
CA ASP A 232 -79.96 16.15 30.55
C ASP A 232 -79.92 14.64 30.82
N THR A 233 -81.03 14.13 31.37
CA THR A 233 -81.24 12.69 31.66
C THR A 233 -82.01 11.94 30.55
N ALA A 234 -82.57 12.65 29.57
CA ALA A 234 -83.43 12.07 28.54
C ALA A 234 -82.65 11.36 27.43
N SER A 235 -81.51 11.92 27.03
CA SER A 235 -80.73 11.41 25.91
C SER A 235 -79.95 10.12 26.26
N GLU A 236 -79.94 9.14 25.34
CA GLU A 236 -79.28 7.84 25.56
C GLU A 236 -77.74 7.94 25.63
N ILE A 237 -77.13 7.03 26.38
CA ILE A 237 -75.66 6.91 26.48
C ILE A 237 -75.17 5.99 25.39
N SER A 238 -74.44 6.54 24.42
CA SER A 238 -73.88 5.78 23.30
C SER A 238 -72.75 4.87 23.77
N GLY A 239 -72.72 3.62 23.28
CA GLY A 239 -71.63 2.66 23.50
C GLY A 239 -71.83 1.62 24.61
N MET A 240 -73.06 1.44 25.11
CA MET A 240 -73.41 0.39 26.10
C MET A 240 -73.30 -1.04 25.56
N ASP A 241 -73.31 -1.21 24.25
CA ASP A 241 -73.14 -2.49 23.54
C ASP A 241 -71.67 -2.96 23.47
N ARG A 242 -70.73 -2.12 23.91
CA ARG A 242 -69.29 -2.41 23.88
C ARG A 242 -68.85 -3.28 25.06
N ARG A 243 -67.90 -4.18 24.82
CA ARG A 243 -67.33 -5.09 25.85
C ARG A 243 -65.91 -4.70 26.31
N ASP A 244 -65.44 -3.53 25.92
CA ASP A 244 -64.13 -2.99 26.27
C ASP A 244 -64.17 -1.98 27.44
N GLU A 245 -63.04 -1.41 27.84
CA GLU A 245 -62.96 -0.46 28.95
C GLU A 245 -63.82 0.80 28.71
N VAL A 246 -64.00 1.19 27.43
CA VAL A 246 -64.91 2.27 27.06
C VAL A 246 -66.37 1.87 27.32
N GLY A 247 -66.75 0.63 27.04
CA GLY A 247 -68.06 0.07 27.41
C GLY A 247 -68.28 0.02 28.92
N GLN A 248 -67.24 -0.30 29.70
CA GLN A 248 -67.29 -0.24 31.17
C GLN A 248 -67.50 1.20 31.67
N MET A 249 -66.85 2.18 31.04
CA MET A 249 -67.10 3.60 31.31
C MET A 249 -68.52 4.02 30.92
N ALA A 250 -69.04 3.57 29.77
CA ALA A 250 -70.41 3.84 29.34
C ALA A 250 -71.44 3.26 30.32
N ALA A 251 -71.22 2.03 30.81
CA ALA A 251 -72.05 1.40 31.83
C ALA A 251 -71.99 2.15 33.18
N ALA A 252 -70.81 2.64 33.57
CA ALA A 252 -70.67 3.48 34.77
C ALA A 252 -71.42 4.82 34.62
N VAL A 253 -71.37 5.46 33.44
CA VAL A 253 -72.14 6.69 33.15
C VAL A 253 -73.65 6.38 33.11
N GLN A 254 -74.07 5.19 32.66
CA GLN A 254 -75.47 4.75 32.72
C GLN A 254 -75.94 4.51 34.15
N ALA A 255 -75.14 3.87 35.00
CA ALA A 255 -75.43 3.73 36.43
C ALA A 255 -75.50 5.11 37.12
N PHE A 256 -74.69 6.08 36.67
CA PHE A 256 -74.75 7.47 37.15
C PHE A 256 -76.01 8.20 36.68
N ARG A 257 -76.46 7.96 35.45
CA ARG A 257 -77.74 8.46 34.91
C ARG A 257 -78.92 7.84 35.66
N GLU A 258 -78.92 6.53 35.88
CA GLU A 258 -79.93 5.85 36.70
C GLU A 258 -79.92 6.39 38.12
N SER A 259 -78.75 6.60 38.73
CA SER A 259 -78.62 7.21 40.05
C SER A 259 -79.09 8.68 40.06
N ALA A 260 -78.89 9.45 38.99
CA ALA A 260 -79.36 10.83 38.88
C ALA A 260 -80.89 10.91 38.65
N ILE A 261 -81.47 9.97 37.92
CA ILE A 261 -82.91 9.80 37.73
C ILE A 261 -83.58 9.30 39.03
N GLU A 262 -82.92 8.40 39.76
CA GLU A 262 -83.38 7.86 41.05
C GLU A 262 -83.25 8.89 42.17
N ARG A 263 -82.20 9.73 42.15
CA ARG A 263 -82.01 10.85 43.11
C ARG A 263 -82.98 12.01 42.90
N LEU A 264 -83.55 12.17 41.70
CA LEU A 264 -84.67 13.09 41.44
C LEU A 264 -86.04 12.54 41.91
N ARG A 265 -86.12 11.23 42.22
CA ARG A 265 -87.35 10.54 42.68
C ARG A 265 -87.35 10.23 44.18
N LEU A 266 -86.18 10.14 44.81
CA LEU A 266 -86.00 9.80 46.23
C LEU A 266 -85.66 10.98 47.15
N GLU A 267 -85.82 12.22 46.69
CA GLU A 267 -85.63 13.44 47.51
C GLU A 267 -86.89 13.84 48.31
N THR A 268 -87.96 13.03 48.27
CA THR A 268 -89.27 13.36 48.90
C THR A 268 -89.82 12.27 49.83
N GLU A 269 -88.98 11.38 50.38
CA GLU A 269 -89.45 10.50 51.46
C GLU A 269 -88.30 9.98 52.33
N THR A 270 -88.17 10.58 53.51
CA THR A 270 -87.97 9.92 54.84
C THR A 270 -86.98 10.71 55.70
N GLU A 271 -87.51 11.78 56.30
CA GLU A 271 -87.02 12.34 57.55
C GLU A 271 -87.60 11.54 58.74
N ALA A 272 -86.78 11.42 59.79
CA ALA A 272 -87.11 11.15 61.19
C ALA A 272 -86.93 9.72 61.76
N ASN A 273 -85.88 9.66 62.60
CA ASN A 273 -85.68 8.84 63.80
C ASN A 273 -85.12 7.42 63.61
N ARG A 274 -84.08 6.99 64.34
CA ARG A 274 -83.57 7.50 65.62
C ARG A 274 -82.15 6.97 65.88
N SER A 275 -81.35 7.86 66.47
CA SER A 275 -80.37 7.61 67.53
C SER A 275 -79.92 6.16 67.78
N THR A 276 -78.65 5.87 67.47
CA THR A 276 -77.65 5.28 68.40
C THR A 276 -76.28 5.20 67.72
N SER A 277 -75.47 6.25 67.91
CA SER A 277 -73.98 6.31 67.94
C SER A 277 -73.48 7.73 67.60
N GLU A 278 -74.05 8.75 68.24
CA GLU A 278 -73.55 10.13 68.09
C GLU A 278 -72.22 10.38 68.81
N LYS A 279 -71.79 9.49 69.71
CA LYS A 279 -70.46 9.58 70.32
C LYS A 279 -69.35 8.98 69.42
N ASP A 280 -69.62 7.89 68.70
CA ASP A 280 -68.63 7.32 67.75
C ASP A 280 -68.53 8.07 66.42
N ARG A 281 -69.54 8.88 66.05
CA ARG A 281 -69.55 9.63 64.77
C ARG A 281 -68.63 10.85 64.83
N ILE A 282 -68.65 11.61 65.93
CA ILE A 282 -67.76 12.77 66.11
C ILE A 282 -66.30 12.33 66.26
N GLU A 283 -66.06 11.16 66.88
CA GLU A 283 -64.71 10.62 67.05
C GLU A 283 -64.18 9.97 65.75
N ARG A 284 -65.02 9.24 64.99
CA ARG A 284 -64.66 8.74 63.65
C ARG A 284 -64.59 9.84 62.60
N GLU A 285 -65.39 10.89 62.67
CA GLU A 285 -65.26 12.07 61.78
C GLU A 285 -64.01 12.88 62.13
N LYS A 286 -63.68 13.06 63.42
CA LYS A 286 -62.40 13.67 63.81
C LYS A 286 -61.21 12.80 63.41
N GLN A 287 -61.29 11.48 63.55
CA GLN A 287 -60.25 10.55 63.13
C GLN A 287 -60.11 10.50 61.61
N LYS A 288 -61.21 10.38 60.85
CA LYS A 288 -61.20 10.44 59.38
C LYS A 288 -60.79 11.80 58.84
N ALA A 289 -61.15 12.90 59.50
CA ALA A 289 -60.71 14.24 59.11
C ALA A 289 -59.21 14.43 59.37
N ARG A 290 -58.67 13.86 60.47
CA ARG A 290 -57.22 13.81 60.72
C ARG A 290 -56.50 12.93 59.70
N GLU A 291 -56.97 11.71 59.47
CA GLU A 291 -56.39 10.81 58.46
C GLU A 291 -56.48 11.40 57.04
N ALA A 292 -57.59 12.03 56.67
CA ALA A 292 -57.73 12.73 55.40
C ALA A 292 -56.81 13.95 55.31
N ALA A 293 -56.63 14.70 56.40
CA ALA A 293 -55.66 15.80 56.45
C ALA A 293 -54.22 15.29 56.34
N ASP A 294 -53.88 14.17 56.97
CA ASP A 294 -52.55 13.53 56.91
C ASP A 294 -52.26 12.99 55.51
N VAL A 295 -53.25 12.38 54.84
CA VAL A 295 -53.17 11.94 53.43
C VAL A 295 -53.03 13.14 52.51
N GLN A 296 -53.87 14.17 52.68
CA GLN A 296 -53.82 15.39 51.88
C GLN A 296 -52.45 16.08 52.01
N PHE A 297 -51.93 16.19 53.24
CA PHE A 297 -50.60 16.72 53.51
C PHE A 297 -49.49 15.92 52.80
N ALA A 298 -49.54 14.58 52.86
CA ALA A 298 -48.58 13.73 52.16
C ALA A 298 -48.67 13.87 50.63
N VAL A 299 -49.88 13.95 50.09
CA VAL A 299 -50.13 14.14 48.65
C VAL A 299 -49.65 15.51 48.19
N ASP A 300 -49.93 16.59 48.92
CA ASP A 300 -49.53 17.94 48.56
C ASP A 300 -48.00 18.11 48.57
N ASN A 301 -47.32 17.53 49.58
CA ASN A 301 -45.87 17.51 49.63
C ASN A 301 -45.27 16.67 48.51
N LEU A 302 -45.84 15.49 48.21
CA LEU A 302 -45.36 14.66 47.11
C LEU A 302 -45.60 15.31 45.74
N ALA A 303 -46.75 15.96 45.54
CA ALA A 303 -47.06 16.72 44.33
C ALA A 303 -46.09 17.88 44.13
N THR A 304 -45.76 18.60 45.21
CA THR A 304 -44.73 19.64 45.20
C THR A 304 -43.37 19.06 44.82
N ALA A 305 -42.98 17.94 45.41
CA ALA A 305 -41.70 17.29 45.17
C ALA A 305 -41.57 16.76 43.73
N LEU A 306 -42.63 16.15 43.19
CA LEU A 306 -42.71 15.72 41.79
C LEU A 306 -42.66 16.93 40.82
N SER A 307 -43.33 18.03 41.17
CA SER A 307 -43.27 19.28 40.40
C SER A 307 -41.84 19.85 40.36
N LYS A 308 -41.10 19.78 41.47
CA LYS A 308 -39.67 20.18 41.51
C LYS A 308 -38.79 19.31 40.62
N ILE A 309 -38.95 17.99 40.65
CA ILE A 309 -38.22 17.08 39.75
C ILE A 309 -38.59 17.34 38.29
N ALA A 310 -39.87 17.57 37.97
CA ALA A 310 -40.32 17.89 36.61
C ALA A 310 -39.75 19.22 36.09
N GLN A 311 -39.40 20.15 36.98
CA GLN A 311 -38.69 21.41 36.68
C GLN A 311 -37.16 21.23 36.64
N GLY A 312 -36.66 20.00 36.76
CA GLY A 312 -35.23 19.68 36.75
C GLY A 312 -34.55 19.76 38.11
N ASP A 313 -35.24 20.10 39.19
CA ASP A 313 -34.65 20.16 40.53
C ASP A 313 -34.66 18.79 41.21
N VAL A 314 -33.59 18.03 40.98
CA VAL A 314 -33.37 16.72 41.60
C VAL A 314 -32.72 16.81 42.98
N THR A 315 -32.44 18.02 43.48
CA THR A 315 -31.88 18.23 44.83
C THR A 315 -32.97 18.33 45.90
N TYR A 316 -34.21 18.58 45.50
CA TYR A 316 -35.33 18.73 46.41
C TYR A 316 -35.58 17.43 47.20
N ARG A 317 -35.79 17.56 48.51
CA ARG A 317 -36.11 16.46 49.43
C ARG A 317 -37.30 16.83 50.28
N ILE A 318 -38.16 15.85 50.55
CA ILE A 318 -39.27 16.02 51.48
C ILE A 318 -38.71 15.84 52.90
N VAL A 319 -38.60 16.95 53.63
CA VAL A 319 -38.02 17.01 54.99
C VAL A 319 -39.04 16.66 56.05
N GLN A 320 -40.28 17.12 55.89
CA GLN A 320 -41.35 16.90 56.87
C GLN A 320 -41.78 15.42 56.87
N PRO A 321 -41.70 14.72 58.02
CA PRO A 321 -42.18 13.35 58.14
C PRO A 321 -43.69 13.26 57.92
N PHE A 322 -44.14 12.20 57.27
CA PHE A 322 -45.55 11.84 57.20
C PHE A 322 -45.91 10.94 58.39
N VAL A 323 -47.20 10.69 58.58
CA VAL A 323 -47.67 9.69 59.55
C VAL A 323 -47.08 8.31 59.23
N SER A 324 -46.90 7.46 60.26
CA SER A 324 -46.15 6.20 60.15
C SER A 324 -46.60 5.27 59.01
N GLY A 325 -47.88 5.28 58.61
CA GLY A 325 -48.39 4.48 57.51
C GLY A 325 -48.06 5.01 56.10
N LEU A 326 -47.64 6.28 55.98
CA LEU A 326 -47.37 6.98 54.73
C LEU A 326 -45.89 7.42 54.58
N ASP A 327 -45.11 7.46 55.67
CA ASP A 327 -43.71 7.94 55.65
C ASP A 327 -42.78 7.12 54.76
N GLY A 328 -43.12 5.85 54.49
CA GLY A 328 -42.42 5.03 53.51
C GLY A 328 -42.36 5.68 52.12
N ILE A 329 -43.43 6.35 51.69
CA ILE A 329 -43.51 7.03 50.38
C ILE A 329 -42.53 8.21 50.32
N ARG A 330 -42.39 8.95 51.43
CA ARG A 330 -41.40 10.03 51.57
C ARG A 330 -39.98 9.49 51.42
N GLY A 331 -39.69 8.38 52.10
CA GLY A 331 -38.40 7.69 52.03
C GLY A 331 -38.08 7.19 50.62
N ASP A 332 -39.06 6.57 49.95
CA ASP A 332 -38.92 6.07 48.57
C ASP A 332 -38.67 7.20 47.58
N PHE A 333 -39.43 8.31 47.68
CA PHE A 333 -39.21 9.49 46.85
C PHE A 333 -37.80 10.06 47.04
N ASN A 334 -37.37 10.26 48.29
CA ASN A 334 -36.07 10.85 48.59
C ASN A 334 -34.92 9.95 48.09
N ARG A 335 -35.04 8.61 48.24
CA ARG A 335 -34.06 7.65 47.69
C ARG A 335 -34.02 7.67 46.16
N ALA A 336 -35.17 7.75 45.49
CA ALA A 336 -35.22 7.86 44.04
C ALA A 336 -34.59 9.16 43.53
N ALA A 337 -34.87 10.29 44.19
CA ALA A 337 -34.29 11.58 43.87
C ALA A 337 -32.76 11.59 44.10
N GLU A 338 -32.28 10.95 45.16
CA GLU A 338 -30.84 10.78 45.45
C GLU A 338 -30.14 9.93 44.39
N GLN A 339 -30.72 8.78 44.03
CA GLN A 339 -30.17 7.92 42.97
C GLN A 339 -30.13 8.65 41.62
N LEU A 340 -31.17 9.40 41.28
CA LEU A 340 -31.23 10.19 40.04
C LEU A 340 -30.17 11.30 40.04
N GLN A 341 -30.05 12.05 41.13
CA GLN A 341 -29.01 13.07 41.28
C GLN A 341 -27.61 12.47 41.15
N SER A 342 -27.32 11.37 41.84
CA SER A 342 -26.01 10.68 41.76
C SER A 342 -25.69 10.24 40.33
N THR A 343 -26.67 9.63 39.65
CA THR A 343 -26.52 9.17 38.27
C THR A 343 -26.25 10.33 37.32
N LEU A 344 -27.04 11.41 37.39
CA LEU A 344 -26.85 12.59 36.54
C LEU A 344 -25.50 13.28 36.80
N SER A 345 -25.05 13.35 38.05
CA SER A 345 -23.73 13.87 38.40
C SER A 345 -22.59 13.03 37.81
N GLN A 346 -22.70 11.71 37.84
CA GLN A 346 -21.70 10.82 37.21
C GLN A 346 -21.67 10.99 35.69
N VAL A 347 -22.84 11.11 35.04
CA VAL A 347 -22.91 11.39 33.60
C VAL A 347 -22.27 12.75 33.29
N ALA A 348 -22.50 13.78 34.11
CA ALA A 348 -21.88 15.10 33.95
C ALA A 348 -20.35 15.05 34.07
N GLN A 349 -19.83 14.25 35.01
CA GLN A 349 -18.40 14.04 35.18
C GLN A 349 -17.81 13.32 33.96
N ASN A 350 -18.47 12.27 33.48
CA ASN A 350 -18.03 11.54 32.28
C ASN A 350 -18.06 12.43 31.03
N ALA A 351 -19.10 13.26 30.86
CA ALA A 351 -19.21 14.21 29.75
C ALA A 351 -18.05 15.22 29.75
N ARG A 352 -17.69 15.78 30.92
CA ARG A 352 -16.51 16.65 31.07
C ARG A 352 -15.19 15.91 30.78
N GLY A 353 -15.09 14.64 31.18
CA GLY A 353 -13.94 13.79 30.85
C GLY A 353 -13.80 13.56 29.33
N ILE A 354 -14.90 13.31 28.64
CA ILE A 354 -14.92 13.16 27.17
C ILE A 354 -14.54 14.47 26.48
N ASP A 355 -15.05 15.62 26.95
CA ASP A 355 -14.70 16.93 26.38
C ASP A 355 -13.20 17.23 26.54
N ALA A 356 -12.63 16.98 27.71
CA ALA A 356 -11.20 17.12 27.96
C ALA A 356 -10.37 16.19 27.04
N GLY A 357 -10.76 14.91 26.95
CA GLY A 357 -10.09 13.93 26.08
C GLY A 357 -10.19 14.30 24.60
N ALA A 358 -11.33 14.80 24.13
CA ALA A 358 -11.50 15.25 22.75
C ALA A 358 -10.61 16.47 22.43
N ASN A 359 -10.45 17.40 23.39
CA ASN A 359 -9.53 18.53 23.24
C ASN A 359 -8.06 18.09 23.21
N GLU A 360 -7.68 17.07 23.99
CA GLU A 360 -6.33 16.50 24.00
C GLU A 360 -6.02 15.77 22.68
N ILE A 361 -6.94 14.94 22.18
CA ILE A 361 -6.81 14.28 20.87
C ILE A 361 -6.68 15.33 19.76
N ARG A 362 -7.48 16.41 19.80
CA ARG A 362 -7.36 17.49 18.82
C ARG A 362 -5.97 18.14 18.83
N SER A 363 -5.41 18.41 20.01
CA SER A 363 -4.06 18.97 20.12
C SER A 363 -2.99 18.01 19.59
N ALA A 364 -3.14 16.70 19.86
CA ALA A 364 -2.24 15.69 19.35
C ALA A 364 -2.34 15.52 17.82
N ALA A 365 -3.56 15.62 17.27
CA ALA A 365 -3.79 15.59 15.83
C ALA A 365 -3.17 16.80 15.12
N ASP A 366 -3.25 18.00 15.70
CA ASP A 366 -2.60 19.21 15.15
C ASP A 366 -1.06 19.10 15.15
N ASP A 367 -0.46 18.53 16.20
CA ASP A 367 0.98 18.25 16.21
C ASP A 367 1.37 17.21 15.16
N LEU A 368 0.57 16.14 15.04
CA LEU A 368 0.79 15.11 14.02
C LEU A 368 0.62 15.67 12.61
N ALA A 369 -0.31 16.60 12.39
CA ALA A 369 -0.49 17.31 11.12
C ALA A 369 0.80 18.02 10.70
N LYS A 370 1.33 18.88 11.58
CA LYS A 370 2.57 19.64 11.34
C LYS A 370 3.76 18.73 11.07
N ARG A 371 3.88 17.63 11.81
CA ARG A 371 4.94 16.65 11.60
C ARG A 371 4.79 15.92 10.27
N THR A 372 3.55 15.61 9.87
CA THR A 372 3.25 14.97 8.58
C THR A 372 3.56 15.90 7.42
N GLU A 373 3.26 17.19 7.53
CA GLU A 373 3.65 18.21 6.55
C GLU A 373 5.18 18.34 6.42
N GLN A 374 5.89 18.40 7.55
CA GLN A 374 7.36 18.43 7.55
C GLN A 374 7.96 17.16 6.95
N GLN A 375 7.37 16.00 7.25
CA GLN A 375 7.79 14.73 6.69
C GLN A 375 7.53 14.66 5.18
N ALA A 376 6.40 15.16 4.70
CA ALA A 376 6.10 15.24 3.26
C ALA A 376 7.16 16.07 2.53
N ALA A 377 7.50 17.25 3.07
CA ALA A 377 8.56 18.09 2.49
C ALA A 377 9.92 17.38 2.45
N ALA A 378 10.29 16.67 3.53
CA ALA A 378 11.54 15.91 3.59
C ALA A 378 11.56 14.73 2.60
N VAL A 379 10.42 14.07 2.40
CA VAL A 379 10.26 12.98 1.42
C VAL A 379 10.38 13.52 -0.01
N GLU A 380 9.74 14.66 -0.33
CA GLU A 380 9.89 15.32 -1.64
C GLU A 380 11.34 15.72 -1.94
N GLU A 381 12.04 16.34 -0.97
CA GLU A 381 13.45 16.73 -1.13
C GLU A 381 14.35 15.50 -1.33
N THR A 382 14.09 14.43 -0.55
CA THR A 382 14.84 13.16 -0.68
C THR A 382 14.57 12.50 -2.04
N ALA A 383 13.34 12.52 -2.53
CA ALA A 383 12.97 11.97 -3.84
C ALA A 383 13.68 12.72 -4.97
N ALA A 384 13.70 14.06 -4.91
CA ALA A 384 14.40 14.90 -5.89
C ALA A 384 15.92 14.62 -5.89
N ALA A 385 16.54 14.55 -4.71
CA ALA A 385 17.96 14.22 -4.58
C ALA A 385 18.28 12.81 -5.10
N LEU A 386 17.39 11.84 -4.85
CA LEU A 386 17.55 10.48 -5.37
C LEU A 386 17.42 10.41 -6.89
N GLU A 387 16.55 11.21 -7.51
CA GLU A 387 16.43 11.28 -8.96
C GLU A 387 17.69 11.85 -9.62
N GLU A 388 18.29 12.89 -9.02
CA GLU A 388 19.57 13.45 -9.45
C GLU A 388 20.72 12.42 -9.32
N ILE A 389 20.80 11.72 -8.18
CA ILE A 389 21.80 10.68 -7.94
C ILE A 389 21.60 9.51 -8.92
N THR A 390 20.36 9.08 -9.14
CA THR A 390 20.03 7.98 -10.08
C THR A 390 20.48 8.33 -11.49
N THR A 391 20.25 9.57 -11.92
CA THR A 391 20.72 10.06 -13.23
C THR A 391 22.24 10.05 -13.31
N THR A 392 22.91 10.54 -12.27
CA THR A 392 24.38 10.61 -12.20
C THR A 392 25.02 9.21 -12.22
N VAL A 393 24.48 8.25 -11.47
CA VAL A 393 24.97 6.86 -11.44
C VAL A 393 24.73 6.16 -12.77
N LYS A 394 23.58 6.40 -13.42
CA LYS A 394 23.30 5.87 -14.76
C LYS A 394 24.30 6.40 -15.80
N ASP A 395 24.59 7.70 -15.76
CA ASP A 395 25.58 8.31 -16.64
C ASP A 395 27.00 7.80 -16.36
N ALA A 396 27.36 7.64 -15.08
CA ALA A 396 28.65 7.06 -14.68
C ALA A 396 28.79 5.60 -15.18
N THR A 397 27.73 4.80 -15.08
CA THR A 397 27.68 3.41 -15.58
C THR A 397 27.94 3.38 -17.09
N LYS A 398 27.25 4.24 -17.85
CA LYS A 398 27.43 4.35 -19.30
C LYS A 398 28.86 4.76 -19.66
N ARG A 399 29.42 5.76 -18.98
CA ARG A 399 30.80 6.22 -19.19
C ARG A 399 31.82 5.13 -18.86
N ALA A 400 31.61 4.36 -17.80
CA ALA A 400 32.47 3.24 -17.45
C ALA A 400 32.45 2.15 -18.54
N GLN A 401 31.28 1.81 -19.08
CA GLN A 401 31.15 0.87 -20.20
C GLN A 401 31.88 1.37 -21.47
N GLU A 402 31.69 2.65 -21.82
CA GLU A 402 32.38 3.27 -22.96
C GLU A 402 33.91 3.29 -22.77
N ALA A 403 34.37 3.60 -21.56
CA ALA A 403 35.79 3.55 -21.21
C ALA A 403 36.34 2.12 -21.31
N GLY A 404 35.59 1.12 -20.85
CA GLY A 404 35.98 -0.30 -20.95
C GLY A 404 36.16 -0.73 -22.40
N LEU A 405 35.27 -0.33 -23.30
CA LEU A 405 35.42 -0.57 -24.75
C LEU A 405 36.66 0.11 -25.34
N LEU A 406 36.95 1.35 -24.92
CA LEU A 406 38.10 2.10 -25.40
C LEU A 406 39.42 1.47 -24.93
N VAL A 407 39.50 1.08 -23.65
CA VAL A 407 40.63 0.37 -23.07
C VAL A 407 40.82 -1.00 -23.74
N GLY A 408 39.73 -1.72 -24.01
CA GLY A 408 39.77 -2.98 -24.76
C GLY A 408 40.39 -2.83 -26.15
N ARG A 409 40.04 -1.76 -26.90
CA ARG A 409 40.69 -1.45 -28.19
C ARG A 409 42.16 -1.06 -28.03
N ALA A 410 42.49 -0.27 -27.02
CA ALA A 410 43.87 0.13 -26.74
C ALA A 410 44.75 -1.09 -26.41
N LYS A 411 44.22 -2.06 -25.66
CA LYS A 411 44.89 -3.33 -25.36
C LYS A 411 45.27 -4.07 -26.65
N VAL A 412 44.31 -4.28 -27.55
CA VAL A 412 44.55 -4.96 -28.82
C VAL A 412 45.59 -4.20 -29.67
N GLY A 413 45.54 -2.87 -29.67
CA GLY A 413 46.51 -2.03 -30.37
C GLY A 413 47.93 -2.16 -29.80
N ALA A 414 48.06 -2.21 -28.48
CA ALA A 414 49.34 -2.38 -27.79
C ALA A 414 49.92 -3.79 -28.02
N GLU A 415 49.09 -4.84 -27.94
CA GLU A 415 49.48 -6.23 -28.25
C GLU A 415 49.98 -6.35 -29.69
N LYS A 416 49.27 -5.74 -30.65
CA LYS A 416 49.71 -5.75 -32.06
C LYS A 416 51.01 -4.97 -32.27
N SER A 417 51.19 -3.85 -31.58
CA SER A 417 52.43 -3.07 -31.62
C SER A 417 53.61 -3.87 -31.07
N GLY A 418 53.39 -4.64 -29.99
CA GLY A 418 54.39 -5.57 -29.44
C GLY A 418 54.82 -6.63 -30.46
N GLU A 419 53.87 -7.24 -31.18
CA GLU A 419 54.16 -8.22 -32.24
C GLU A 419 55.01 -7.61 -33.37
N VAL A 420 54.68 -6.40 -33.82
CA VAL A 420 55.43 -5.69 -34.87
C VAL A 420 56.85 -5.37 -34.42
N VAL A 421 57.03 -4.94 -33.16
CA VAL A 421 58.36 -4.68 -32.61
C VAL A 421 59.18 -5.95 -32.50
N GLN A 422 58.60 -7.08 -32.06
CA GLN A 422 59.29 -8.38 -32.05
C GLN A 422 59.76 -8.78 -33.46
N GLN A 423 58.92 -8.61 -34.48
CA GLN A 423 59.29 -8.85 -35.87
C GLN A 423 60.43 -7.93 -36.34
N ALA A 424 60.42 -6.65 -35.93
CA ALA A 424 61.46 -5.68 -36.26
C ALA A 424 62.80 -6.02 -35.61
N VAL A 425 62.80 -6.48 -34.34
CA VAL A 425 64.03 -6.99 -33.67
C VAL A 425 64.61 -8.17 -34.45
N ALA A 426 63.79 -9.17 -34.79
CA ALA A 426 64.23 -10.34 -35.53
C ALA A 426 64.82 -9.98 -36.90
N ALA A 427 64.21 -9.02 -37.61
CA ALA A 427 64.73 -8.53 -38.89
C ALA A 427 66.07 -7.80 -38.73
N MET A 428 66.23 -6.98 -37.69
CA MET A 428 67.49 -6.28 -37.41
C MET A 428 68.62 -7.25 -36.99
N GLU A 429 68.31 -8.32 -36.25
CA GLU A 429 69.25 -9.39 -35.93
C GLU A 429 69.72 -10.12 -37.20
N GLN A 430 68.82 -10.39 -38.15
CA GLN A 430 69.19 -10.97 -39.45
C GLN A 430 70.10 -10.03 -40.27
N ILE A 431 69.85 -8.72 -40.23
CA ILE A 431 70.71 -7.72 -40.87
C ILE A 431 72.09 -7.71 -40.21
N ALA A 432 72.16 -7.77 -38.88
CA ALA A 432 73.44 -7.82 -38.14
C ALA A 432 74.24 -9.07 -38.50
N THR A 433 73.61 -10.24 -38.58
CA THR A 433 74.24 -11.48 -39.04
C THR A 433 74.76 -11.34 -40.48
N SER A 434 73.94 -10.81 -41.39
CA SER A 434 74.33 -10.58 -42.79
C SER A 434 75.52 -9.62 -42.92
N ALA A 435 75.56 -8.56 -42.11
CA ALA A 435 76.68 -7.62 -42.08
C ALA A 435 77.99 -8.27 -41.63
N ASN A 436 77.92 -9.18 -40.64
CA ASN A 436 79.09 -9.97 -40.21
C ASN A 436 79.57 -10.94 -41.31
N GLU A 437 78.66 -11.60 -42.01
CA GLU A 437 79.01 -12.46 -43.15
C GLU A 437 79.70 -11.67 -44.28
N ILE A 438 79.17 -10.49 -44.63
CA ILE A 438 79.81 -9.59 -45.60
C ILE A 438 81.21 -9.20 -45.11
N SER A 439 81.37 -8.82 -43.84
CA SER A 439 82.67 -8.47 -43.26
C SER A 439 83.71 -9.59 -43.42
N ASN A 440 83.30 -10.85 -43.22
CA ASN A 440 84.15 -12.03 -43.44
C ASN A 440 84.55 -12.20 -44.91
N ILE A 441 83.60 -12.02 -45.84
CA ILE A 441 83.86 -12.09 -47.29
C ILE A 441 84.86 -11.01 -47.71
N ILE A 442 84.70 -9.77 -47.21
CA ILE A 442 85.63 -8.68 -47.49
C ILE A 442 87.03 -8.99 -46.93
N GLY A 443 87.11 -9.65 -45.78
CA GLY A 443 88.38 -10.16 -45.24
C GLY A 443 89.08 -11.15 -46.18
N VAL A 444 88.33 -12.09 -46.77
CA VAL A 444 88.85 -13.02 -47.78
C VAL A 444 89.29 -12.29 -49.05
N ILE A 445 88.55 -11.28 -49.51
CA ILE A 445 88.92 -10.47 -50.69
C ILE A 445 90.23 -9.69 -50.46
N ASP A 446 90.41 -9.11 -49.27
CA ASP A 446 91.67 -8.45 -48.88
C ASP A 446 92.85 -9.44 -48.88
N GLU A 447 92.64 -10.66 -48.37
CA GLU A 447 93.64 -11.73 -48.42
C GLU A 447 93.98 -12.15 -49.86
N ILE A 448 92.97 -12.32 -50.74
CA ILE A 448 93.18 -12.62 -52.16
C ILE A 448 93.95 -11.49 -52.85
N ALA A 449 93.62 -10.22 -52.56
CA ALA A 449 94.32 -9.07 -53.11
C ALA A 449 95.79 -9.04 -52.64
N PHE A 450 96.05 -9.35 -51.37
CA PHE A 450 97.41 -9.47 -50.84
C PHE A 450 98.21 -10.59 -51.51
N GLN A 451 97.62 -11.80 -51.63
CA GLN A 451 98.24 -12.92 -52.33
C GLN A 451 98.52 -12.60 -53.81
N THR A 452 97.57 -11.94 -54.50
CA THR A 452 97.72 -11.50 -55.89
C THR A 452 98.84 -10.48 -56.05
N ASN A 453 98.96 -9.53 -55.11
CA ASN A 453 100.05 -8.55 -55.08
C ASN A 453 101.42 -9.24 -54.88
N LEU A 454 101.50 -10.29 -54.04
CA LEU A 454 102.73 -11.10 -53.88
C LEU A 454 103.07 -11.92 -55.12
N LEU A 455 102.08 -12.56 -55.75
CA LEU A 455 102.24 -13.30 -57.01
C LEU A 455 102.73 -12.38 -58.14
N ALA A 456 102.13 -11.19 -58.26
CA ALA A 456 102.50 -10.18 -59.24
C ALA A 456 103.91 -9.64 -58.98
N LEU A 457 104.31 -9.46 -57.72
CA LEU A 457 105.69 -9.11 -57.35
C LEU A 457 106.67 -10.20 -57.79
N ASN A 458 106.37 -11.47 -57.49
CA ASN A 458 107.21 -12.61 -57.90
C ASN A 458 107.33 -12.71 -59.43
N ALA A 459 106.22 -12.52 -60.15
CA ALA A 459 106.20 -12.49 -61.61
C ALA A 459 107.00 -11.31 -62.18
N GLY A 460 106.91 -10.12 -61.56
CA GLY A 460 107.69 -8.95 -61.94
C GLY A 460 109.20 -9.16 -61.75
N VAL A 461 109.60 -9.83 -60.66
CA VAL A 461 111.00 -10.20 -60.41
C VAL A 461 111.51 -11.20 -61.45
N GLU A 462 110.74 -12.24 -61.79
CA GLU A 462 111.15 -13.23 -62.80
C GLU A 462 111.16 -12.64 -64.22
N ALA A 463 110.25 -11.70 -64.53
CA ALA A 463 110.25 -10.95 -65.77
C ALA A 463 111.49 -10.04 -65.92
N ALA A 464 111.92 -9.39 -64.83
CA ALA A 464 113.17 -8.62 -64.81
C ALA A 464 114.41 -9.53 -65.01
N ARG A 465 114.34 -10.77 -64.50
CA ARG A 465 115.39 -11.80 -64.66
C ARG A 465 115.52 -12.32 -66.10
N ALA A 466 114.41 -12.33 -66.86
CA ALA A 466 114.36 -12.76 -68.27
C ALA A 466 114.84 -11.69 -69.27
N GLY A 467 115.20 -10.48 -68.82
CA GLY A 467 115.79 -9.43 -69.67
C GLY A 467 114.85 -8.90 -70.76
N GLU A 468 115.36 -8.73 -72.00
CA GLU A 468 114.60 -8.21 -73.15
C GLU A 468 113.33 -9.03 -73.47
N ALA A 469 113.38 -10.37 -73.29
CA ALA A 469 112.25 -11.26 -73.57
C ALA A 469 111.10 -11.14 -72.55
N GLY A 470 111.39 -10.62 -71.34
CA GLY A 470 110.43 -10.49 -70.23
C GLY A 470 109.72 -9.14 -70.16
N LYS A 471 110.07 -8.15 -71.01
CA LYS A 471 109.52 -6.78 -70.94
C LYS A 471 108.00 -6.71 -70.98
N GLY A 472 107.34 -7.50 -71.84
CA GLY A 472 105.87 -7.57 -71.91
C GLY A 472 105.24 -8.17 -70.64
N PHE A 473 105.86 -9.20 -70.09
CA PHE A 473 105.43 -9.82 -68.83
C PHE A 473 105.62 -8.89 -67.63
N ALA A 474 106.69 -8.09 -67.60
CA ALA A 474 106.94 -7.14 -66.54
C ALA A 474 105.86 -6.05 -66.45
N VAL A 475 105.38 -5.55 -67.61
CA VAL A 475 104.28 -4.56 -67.66
C VAL A 475 102.99 -5.18 -67.14
N VAL A 476 102.65 -6.41 -67.57
CA VAL A 476 101.46 -7.12 -67.07
C VAL A 476 101.56 -7.37 -65.56
N ALA A 477 102.72 -7.79 -65.06
CA ALA A 477 102.94 -8.01 -63.63
C ALA A 477 102.79 -6.71 -62.81
N GLN A 478 103.25 -5.57 -63.33
CA GLN A 478 103.05 -4.28 -62.68
C GLN A 478 101.57 -3.86 -62.68
N GLU A 479 100.86 -4.03 -63.80
CA GLU A 479 99.42 -3.72 -63.88
C GLU A 479 98.59 -4.59 -62.93
N VAL A 480 98.89 -5.90 -62.85
CA VAL A 480 98.23 -6.83 -61.91
C VAL A 480 98.53 -6.44 -60.46
N ARG A 481 99.76 -5.99 -60.18
CA ARG A 481 100.14 -5.52 -58.84
C ARG A 481 99.39 -4.25 -58.45
N GLU A 482 99.30 -3.28 -59.34
CA GLU A 482 98.57 -2.03 -59.13
C GLU A 482 97.07 -2.30 -58.95
N LEU A 483 96.49 -3.20 -59.75
CA LEU A 483 95.11 -3.66 -59.59
C LEU A 483 94.91 -4.34 -58.22
N ALA A 484 95.83 -5.21 -57.79
CA ALA A 484 95.76 -5.87 -56.50
C ALA A 484 95.83 -4.88 -55.33
N GLN A 485 96.70 -3.87 -55.40
CA GLN A 485 96.77 -2.79 -54.40
C GLN A 485 95.49 -1.95 -54.37
N ARG A 486 94.91 -1.62 -55.53
CA ARG A 486 93.62 -0.92 -55.62
C ARG A 486 92.48 -1.76 -55.03
N SER A 487 92.46 -3.06 -55.30
CA SER A 487 91.48 -3.99 -54.73
C SER A 487 91.59 -4.10 -53.21
N ALA A 488 92.81 -4.17 -52.66
CA ALA A 488 93.04 -4.17 -51.20
C ALA A 488 92.59 -2.83 -50.57
N GLY A 489 92.88 -1.70 -51.22
CA GLY A 489 92.40 -0.38 -50.80
C GLY A 489 90.87 -0.31 -50.74
N ALA A 490 90.19 -0.74 -51.81
CA ALA A 490 88.73 -0.78 -51.88
C ALA A 490 88.12 -1.77 -50.86
N ALA A 491 88.72 -2.94 -50.68
CA ALA A 491 88.29 -3.91 -49.67
C ALA A 491 88.36 -3.32 -48.26
N LYS A 492 89.44 -2.58 -47.93
CA LYS A 492 89.59 -1.90 -46.64
C LYS A 492 88.55 -0.79 -46.42
N GLU A 493 88.23 -0.01 -47.46
CA GLU A 493 87.16 0.99 -47.40
C GLU A 493 85.78 0.35 -47.16
N ILE A 494 85.45 -0.72 -47.89
CA ILE A 494 84.20 -1.46 -47.69
C ILE A 494 84.15 -2.06 -46.28
N LYS A 495 85.26 -2.63 -45.80
CA LYS A 495 85.35 -3.18 -44.44
C LYS A 495 85.04 -2.13 -43.38
N ASN A 496 85.56 -0.90 -43.54
CA ASN A 496 85.26 0.20 -42.64
C ASN A 496 83.77 0.58 -42.68
N LEU A 497 83.17 0.71 -43.88
CA LEU A 497 81.74 1.00 -44.04
C LEU A 497 80.83 -0.06 -43.42
N ILE A 498 81.17 -1.34 -43.60
CA ILE A 498 80.42 -2.46 -43.00
C ILE A 498 80.57 -2.46 -41.48
N THR A 499 81.76 -2.18 -40.95
CA THR A 499 81.98 -2.07 -39.49
C THR A 499 81.14 -0.95 -38.89
N THR A 500 81.13 0.23 -39.51
CA THR A 500 80.28 1.35 -39.07
C THR A 500 78.79 0.99 -39.16
N SER A 501 78.36 0.37 -40.26
CA SER A 501 76.96 -0.06 -40.45
C SER A 501 76.54 -1.08 -39.40
N ASN A 502 77.41 -2.05 -39.07
CA ASN A 502 77.15 -3.03 -38.02
C ASN A 502 76.96 -2.38 -36.64
N GLY A 503 77.78 -1.37 -36.32
CA GLY A 503 77.60 -0.57 -35.10
C GLY A 503 76.26 0.16 -35.05
N GLN A 504 75.82 0.74 -36.18
CA GLN A 504 74.50 1.39 -36.29
C GLN A 504 73.35 0.38 -36.16
N VAL A 505 73.48 -0.81 -36.75
CA VAL A 505 72.47 -1.88 -36.63
C VAL A 505 72.38 -2.37 -35.19
N GLN A 506 73.50 -2.58 -34.49
CA GLN A 506 73.49 -2.97 -33.07
C GLN A 506 72.81 -1.92 -32.19
N GLN A 507 73.09 -0.64 -32.42
CA GLN A 507 72.39 0.43 -31.72
C GLN A 507 70.89 0.44 -32.04
N GLY A 508 70.51 0.18 -33.30
CA GLY A 508 69.12 0.01 -33.72
C GLY A 508 68.41 -1.14 -33.00
N VAL A 509 69.04 -2.32 -32.93
CA VAL A 509 68.53 -3.49 -32.18
C VAL A 509 68.29 -3.13 -30.72
N GLN A 510 69.24 -2.43 -30.08
CA GLN A 510 69.09 -2.02 -28.69
C GLN A 510 67.88 -1.10 -28.48
N LEU A 511 67.74 -0.04 -29.29
CA LEU A 511 66.63 0.92 -29.19
C LEU A 511 65.26 0.26 -29.44
N VAL A 512 65.19 -0.64 -30.43
CA VAL A 512 63.95 -1.39 -30.73
C VAL A 512 63.63 -2.37 -29.60
N GLY A 513 64.64 -3.00 -28.99
CA GLY A 513 64.48 -3.86 -27.80
C GLY A 513 63.98 -3.09 -26.57
N GLU A 514 64.52 -1.90 -26.30
CA GLU A 514 64.03 -0.99 -25.24
C GLU A 514 62.58 -0.57 -25.50
N THR A 515 62.24 -0.28 -26.76
CA THR A 515 60.86 0.00 -27.19
C THR A 515 59.93 -1.19 -26.94
N GLY A 516 60.39 -2.41 -27.20
CA GLY A 516 59.63 -3.64 -26.94
C GLY A 516 59.29 -3.81 -25.46
N LYS A 517 60.27 -3.60 -24.57
CA LYS A 517 60.06 -3.64 -23.10
C LYS A 517 59.08 -2.58 -22.63
N ALA A 518 59.16 -1.36 -23.19
CA ALA A 518 58.23 -0.29 -22.85
C ALA A 518 56.78 -0.63 -23.28
N LEU A 519 56.61 -1.25 -24.45
CA LEU A 519 55.29 -1.72 -24.90
C LEU A 519 54.74 -2.86 -24.04
N GLU A 520 55.58 -3.79 -23.59
CA GLU A 520 55.17 -4.88 -22.67
C GLU A 520 54.66 -4.32 -21.33
N LEU A 521 55.32 -3.28 -20.81
CA LEU A 521 54.85 -2.56 -19.63
C LEU A 521 53.49 -1.90 -19.90
N ILE A 522 53.32 -1.19 -21.03
CA ILE A 522 52.05 -0.57 -21.41
C ILE A 522 50.92 -1.61 -21.51
N VAL A 523 51.18 -2.78 -22.09
CA VAL A 523 50.18 -3.86 -22.16
C VAL A 523 49.74 -4.27 -20.76
N THR A 524 50.67 -4.42 -19.82
CA THR A 524 50.39 -4.76 -18.42
C THR A 524 49.55 -3.67 -17.73
N GLU A 525 49.92 -2.40 -17.90
CA GLU A 525 49.18 -1.27 -17.33
C GLU A 525 47.76 -1.15 -17.90
N VAL A 526 47.60 -1.35 -19.21
CA VAL A 526 46.28 -1.34 -19.88
C VAL A 526 45.40 -2.49 -19.39
N GLN A 527 45.97 -3.65 -19.09
CA GLN A 527 45.22 -4.76 -18.48
C GLN A 527 44.71 -4.43 -17.08
N GLU A 528 45.53 -3.81 -16.24
CA GLU A 528 45.10 -3.35 -14.90
C GLU A 528 44.02 -2.26 -15.00
N ILE A 529 44.16 -1.30 -15.94
CA ILE A 529 43.12 -0.30 -16.19
C ILE A 529 41.81 -0.99 -16.59
N ASN A 530 41.86 -1.99 -17.47
CA ASN A 530 40.67 -2.72 -17.89
C ASN A 530 39.97 -3.41 -16.70
N ARG A 531 40.75 -4.01 -15.80
CA ARG A 531 40.24 -4.65 -14.57
C ARG A 531 39.56 -3.63 -13.66
N HIS A 532 40.16 -2.47 -13.45
CA HIS A 532 39.57 -1.39 -12.64
C HIS A 532 38.29 -0.83 -13.26
N VAL A 533 38.26 -0.61 -14.58
CA VAL A 533 37.07 -0.12 -15.26
C VAL A 533 35.92 -1.12 -15.21
N ALA A 534 36.22 -2.42 -15.34
CA ALA A 534 35.23 -3.48 -15.17
C ALA A 534 34.63 -3.47 -13.74
N ALA A 535 35.48 -3.36 -12.72
CA ALA A 535 35.02 -3.28 -11.32
C ALA A 535 34.17 -2.02 -11.05
N ILE A 536 34.52 -0.88 -11.66
CA ILE A 536 33.71 0.36 -11.57
C ILE A 536 32.34 0.15 -12.23
N ALA A 537 32.29 -0.47 -13.41
CA ALA A 537 31.04 -0.73 -14.11
C ALA A 537 30.13 -1.69 -13.32
N GLU A 538 30.69 -2.73 -12.71
CA GLU A 538 29.99 -3.65 -11.83
C GLU A 538 29.44 -2.92 -10.59
N SER A 539 30.28 -2.16 -9.88
CA SER A 539 29.86 -1.40 -8.70
C SER A 539 28.78 -0.36 -9.03
N ALA A 540 28.89 0.32 -10.17
CA ALA A 540 27.88 1.29 -10.61
C ALA A 540 26.54 0.61 -10.95
N GLN A 541 26.57 -0.60 -11.51
CA GLN A 541 25.38 -1.41 -11.76
C GLN A 541 24.71 -1.85 -10.46
N GLU A 542 25.48 -2.26 -9.45
CA GLU A 542 24.97 -2.58 -8.11
C GLU A 542 24.36 -1.35 -7.43
N GLN A 543 25.03 -0.19 -7.49
CA GLN A 543 24.50 1.07 -6.97
C GLN A 543 23.20 1.46 -7.66
N SER A 544 23.10 1.31 -8.98
CA SER A 544 21.86 1.56 -9.72
C SER A 544 20.72 0.66 -9.24
N SER A 545 21.00 -0.61 -8.94
CA SER A 545 20.00 -1.52 -8.37
C SER A 545 19.60 -1.13 -6.95
N GLY A 546 20.57 -0.75 -6.11
CA GLY A 546 20.32 -0.27 -4.75
C GLY A 546 19.47 1.01 -4.74
N LEU A 547 19.75 1.96 -5.65
CA LEU A 547 18.96 3.19 -5.79
C LEU A 547 17.52 2.91 -6.23
N GLN A 548 17.27 1.91 -7.08
CA GLN A 548 15.89 1.49 -7.41
C GLN A 548 15.12 0.98 -6.19
N GLN A 549 15.79 0.24 -5.30
CA GLN A 549 15.19 -0.22 -4.05
C GLN A 549 14.90 0.95 -3.11
N ILE A 550 15.85 1.89 -2.98
CA ILE A 550 15.66 3.11 -2.17
C ILE A 550 14.50 3.94 -2.73
N ASN A 551 14.42 4.12 -4.06
CA ASN A 551 13.32 4.84 -4.70
C ASN A 551 11.95 4.19 -4.40
N THR A 552 11.91 2.85 -4.39
CA THR A 552 10.70 2.11 -3.99
C THR A 552 10.33 2.37 -2.53
N ALA A 553 11.32 2.40 -1.63
CA ALA A 553 11.11 2.70 -0.22
C ALA A 553 10.64 4.14 0.02
N VAL A 554 11.16 5.12 -0.74
CA VAL A 554 10.72 6.52 -0.67
C VAL A 554 9.28 6.68 -1.19
N ASN A 555 8.91 6.01 -2.28
CA ASN A 555 7.51 5.97 -2.73
C ASN A 555 6.57 5.36 -1.68
N GLN A 556 7.03 4.34 -0.95
CA GLN A 556 6.25 3.78 0.16
C GLN A 556 6.11 4.77 1.32
N MET A 557 7.19 5.49 1.66
CA MET A 557 7.16 6.54 2.68
C MET A 557 6.22 7.70 2.30
N ASP A 558 6.17 8.10 1.02
CA ASP A 558 5.23 9.10 0.53
C ASP A 558 3.78 8.64 0.73
N GLN A 559 3.46 7.42 0.30
CA GLN A 559 2.12 6.85 0.50
C GLN A 559 1.71 6.78 1.98
N ASP A 560 2.63 6.37 2.86
CA ASP A 560 2.34 6.30 4.29
C ASP A 560 2.23 7.70 4.92
N THR A 561 2.96 8.68 4.41
CA THR A 561 2.83 10.10 4.79
C THR A 561 1.45 10.64 4.38
N GLN A 562 0.96 10.32 3.18
CA GLN A 562 -0.39 10.68 2.74
C GLN A 562 -1.48 10.00 3.57
N LYS A 563 -1.30 8.72 3.93
CA LYS A 563 -2.22 8.02 4.86
C LYS A 563 -2.23 8.66 6.25
N ASN A 564 -1.07 9.09 6.74
CA ASN A 564 -0.98 9.82 8.01
C ASN A 564 -1.74 11.14 7.93
N ALA A 565 -1.64 11.88 6.82
CA ALA A 565 -2.40 13.11 6.62
C ALA A 565 -3.92 12.83 6.65
N ALA A 566 -4.38 11.78 5.94
CA ALA A 566 -5.79 11.38 5.97
C ALA A 566 -6.25 10.95 7.38
N MET A 567 -5.43 10.19 8.11
CA MET A 567 -5.71 9.81 9.50
C MET A 567 -5.80 11.02 10.43
N VAL A 568 -4.97 12.04 10.22
CA VAL A 568 -5.00 13.29 10.98
C VAL A 568 -6.30 14.04 10.72
N GLU A 569 -6.74 14.15 9.47
CA GLU A 569 -8.02 14.76 9.13
C GLU A 569 -9.19 14.01 9.78
N GLU A 570 -9.21 12.68 9.70
CA GLU A 570 -10.23 11.84 10.32
C GLU A 570 -10.24 11.99 11.84
N SER A 571 -9.08 11.94 12.49
CA SER A 571 -8.93 12.08 13.94
C SER A 571 -9.37 13.47 14.42
N THR A 572 -9.07 14.51 13.64
CA THR A 572 -9.51 15.88 13.91
C THR A 572 -11.03 16.00 13.80
N ALA A 573 -11.63 15.42 12.74
CA ALA A 573 -13.07 15.41 12.55
C ALA A 573 -13.80 14.62 13.65
N ALA A 574 -13.28 13.45 14.02
CA ALA A 574 -13.81 12.62 15.11
C ALA A 574 -13.75 13.35 16.47
N SER A 575 -12.64 14.03 16.75
CA SER A 575 -12.47 14.84 17.96
C SER A 575 -13.47 16.00 18.02
N HIS A 576 -13.73 16.68 16.90
CA HIS A 576 -14.79 17.69 16.81
C HIS A 576 -16.18 17.11 17.00
N GLY A 577 -16.43 15.88 16.51
CA GLY A 577 -17.66 15.14 16.77
C GLY A 577 -17.87 14.88 18.26
N LEU A 578 -16.87 14.31 18.92
CA LEU A 578 -16.90 14.00 20.36
C LEU A 578 -17.08 15.25 21.22
N ALA A 579 -16.37 16.34 20.92
CA ALA A 579 -16.51 17.60 21.64
C ALA A 579 -17.94 18.17 21.51
N ARG A 580 -18.54 18.09 20.32
CA ARG A 580 -19.94 18.50 20.12
C ARG A 580 -20.93 17.64 20.89
N GLU A 581 -20.73 16.32 20.89
CA GLU A 581 -21.61 15.39 21.62
C GLU A 581 -21.50 15.59 23.14
N ALA A 582 -20.28 15.76 23.65
CA ALA A 582 -20.03 16.06 25.06
C ALA A 582 -20.63 17.43 25.47
N SER A 583 -20.52 18.45 24.61
CA SER A 583 -21.13 19.75 24.82
C SER A 583 -22.66 19.68 24.84
N SER A 584 -23.27 18.93 23.90
CA SER A 584 -24.71 18.65 23.86
C SER A 584 -25.19 17.96 25.13
N LEU A 585 -24.48 16.90 25.56
CA LEU A 585 -24.79 16.15 26.78
C LEU A 585 -24.71 17.04 28.03
N ASN A 586 -23.67 17.88 28.14
CA ASN A 586 -23.56 18.88 29.21
C ASN A 586 -24.72 19.88 29.17
N GLY A 587 -25.16 20.31 27.98
CA GLY A 587 -26.33 21.18 27.81
C GLY A 587 -27.64 20.54 28.27
N LEU A 588 -27.83 19.24 28.01
CA LEU A 588 -28.99 18.49 28.51
C LEU A 588 -28.95 18.32 30.03
N ILE A 589 -27.78 18.06 30.60
CA ILE A 589 -27.62 17.90 32.05
C ILE A 589 -27.78 19.24 32.78
N ALA A 590 -27.36 20.35 32.17
CA ALA A 590 -27.52 21.69 32.72
C ALA A 590 -28.99 22.11 32.94
N GLN A 591 -29.95 21.41 32.33
CA GLN A 591 -31.39 21.59 32.61
C GLN A 591 -31.77 21.08 34.00
N PHE A 592 -30.95 20.21 34.60
CA PHE A 592 -31.16 19.68 35.94
C PHE A 592 -30.33 20.46 36.95
N LYS A 593 -30.95 20.88 38.05
CA LYS A 593 -30.22 21.37 39.22
C LYS A 593 -29.66 20.16 39.94
N LEU A 594 -28.34 20.02 39.88
CA LEU A 594 -27.57 19.11 40.70
C LEU A 594 -27.08 19.92 41.90
N SER A 595 -26.99 19.30 43.08
CA SER A 595 -26.54 20.05 44.26
C SER A 595 -25.09 20.49 44.03
N GLU A 596 -24.85 21.79 44.13
CA GLU A 596 -23.50 22.36 44.16
C GLU A 596 -22.77 22.10 45.50
N GLY A 597 -23.39 21.39 46.46
CA GLY A 597 -22.83 21.20 47.79
C GLY A 597 -22.29 19.80 48.05
N GLY A 598 -20.96 19.62 47.99
CA GLY A 598 -20.30 18.42 48.52
C GLY A 598 -18.83 18.19 48.17
N TYR A 599 -18.29 18.91 47.17
CA TYR A 599 -16.84 18.99 46.93
C TYR A 599 -16.39 20.45 46.95
N GLY A 600 -16.66 21.12 48.07
CA GLY A 600 -15.89 22.29 48.44
C GLY A 600 -14.45 21.85 48.70
N GLU A 601 -13.54 22.32 47.85
CA GLU A 601 -12.14 22.61 48.18
C GLU A 601 -11.34 21.50 48.90
N THR A 602 -10.84 20.55 48.12
CA THR A 602 -9.44 20.10 48.29
C THR A 602 -8.67 20.13 46.96
N SER A 603 -9.14 20.92 46.00
CA SER A 603 -8.18 21.53 45.07
C SER A 603 -7.44 22.57 45.90
N ALA A 604 -6.24 22.20 46.37
CA ALA A 604 -5.31 23.16 46.93
C ALA A 604 -5.31 24.38 46.01
N LEU A 605 -5.70 25.54 46.54
CA LEU A 605 -5.56 26.81 45.85
C LEU A 605 -4.13 26.83 45.31
N VAL A 606 -4.00 26.95 43.99
CA VAL A 606 -2.71 27.14 43.33
C VAL A 606 -2.12 28.40 43.95
N ARG A 607 -1.26 28.22 44.95
CA ARG A 607 -0.53 29.31 45.58
C ARG A 607 0.44 29.83 44.52
N THR A 608 0.34 31.12 44.22
CA THR A 608 1.34 31.82 43.42
C THR A 608 2.70 31.64 44.08
N ALA A 609 3.68 31.12 43.34
CA ALA A 609 5.03 30.87 43.83
C ALA A 609 5.60 32.13 44.50
N SER A 610 6.11 31.99 45.72
CA SER A 610 6.83 33.08 46.40
C SER A 610 8.34 32.93 46.17
N VAL A 611 9.10 33.99 46.48
CA VAL A 611 10.58 34.01 46.36
C VAL A 611 11.26 32.90 47.20
N ALA A 612 10.53 32.28 48.13
CA ALA A 612 11.02 31.16 48.93
C ALA A 612 10.88 29.78 48.24
N ASP A 613 10.13 29.69 47.14
CA ASP A 613 9.89 28.43 46.44
C ASP A 613 11.03 28.14 45.45
N ARG A 614 11.70 26.99 45.61
CA ARG A 614 12.79 26.55 44.72
C ARG A 614 12.26 25.62 43.63
N PRO A 615 12.61 25.82 42.35
CA PRO A 615 12.17 24.94 41.28
C PRO A 615 12.74 23.53 41.49
N THR A 616 11.86 22.53 41.58
CA THR A 616 12.24 21.12 41.56
C THR A 616 12.38 20.66 40.12
N ALA A 617 13.46 19.91 39.83
CA ALA A 617 13.72 19.43 38.49
C ALA A 617 12.66 18.40 38.06
N SER A 618 12.08 18.61 36.89
CA SER A 618 11.10 17.70 36.28
C SER A 618 11.67 16.27 36.14
N PRO A 619 10.94 15.23 36.58
CA PRO A 619 11.32 13.82 36.39
C PRO A 619 11.56 13.45 34.92
N ALA A 620 10.87 14.10 33.98
CA ALA A 620 11.04 13.88 32.55
C ALA A 620 12.40 14.41 32.03
N ARG A 621 12.87 15.56 32.56
CA ARG A 621 14.22 16.06 32.23
C ARG A 621 15.32 15.21 32.87
N ALA A 622 15.08 14.65 34.06
CA ALA A 622 16.01 13.72 34.70
C ALA A 622 16.16 12.41 33.90
N LEU A 623 15.07 11.90 33.30
CA LEU A 623 15.11 10.74 32.42
C LEU A 623 15.88 11.03 31.13
N GLY A 624 15.65 12.18 30.49
CA GLY A 624 16.40 12.61 29.31
C GLY A 624 17.92 12.75 29.56
N GLY A 625 18.31 13.21 30.75
CA GLY A 625 19.71 13.26 31.16
C GLY A 625 20.35 11.88 31.35
N ARG A 626 19.61 10.92 31.91
CA ARG A 626 20.08 9.53 32.07
C ARG A 626 20.24 8.80 30.74
N ILE A 627 19.33 9.03 29.80
CA ILE A 627 19.41 8.45 28.45
C ILE A 627 20.63 9.04 27.70
N ARG A 628 20.83 10.36 27.76
CA ARG A 628 21.98 11.01 27.11
C ARG A 628 23.33 10.52 27.67
N ALA A 629 23.41 10.23 28.97
CA ALA A 629 24.61 9.66 29.59
C ALA A 629 24.85 8.18 29.21
N ALA A 630 23.81 7.42 28.85
CA ALA A 630 23.94 6.04 28.40
C ALA A 630 24.51 5.92 26.97
N PHE A 631 24.35 6.96 26.14
CA PHE A 631 24.83 6.99 24.75
C PHE A 631 26.13 7.78 24.54
N SER A 632 26.70 8.41 25.58
CA SER A 632 27.95 9.17 25.47
C SER A 632 29.20 8.40 25.93
N GLY A 633 29.13 7.07 26.03
CA GLY A 633 30.27 6.22 26.39
C GLY A 633 31.01 5.71 25.15
N ASN A 634 32.29 6.06 25.02
CA ASN A 634 33.24 5.56 24.02
C ASN A 634 33.47 4.03 24.14
N ALA A 635 32.50 3.22 23.70
CA ALA A 635 32.59 1.76 23.63
C ALA A 635 32.90 1.24 22.21
N ALA A 636 33.49 2.08 21.35
CA ALA A 636 33.82 1.75 19.96
C ALA A 636 35.34 1.56 19.71
N LEU A 637 36.10 1.16 20.73
CA LEU A 637 37.50 0.73 20.58
C LEU A 637 37.77 -0.49 21.48
N ASN A 638 37.24 -1.64 21.10
CA ASN A 638 37.85 -2.91 21.48
C ASN A 638 37.94 -3.80 20.24
N THR A 639 39.06 -3.70 19.54
CA THR A 639 39.48 -4.64 18.50
C THR A 639 40.14 -5.84 19.18
N ALA A 640 39.37 -6.90 19.38
CA ALA A 640 39.90 -8.24 19.63
C ALA A 640 39.17 -9.23 18.70
N PRO A 641 39.89 -10.03 17.89
CA PRO A 641 39.28 -11.02 17.02
C PRO A 641 39.11 -12.32 17.79
N ASP A 642 37.90 -12.86 17.90
CA ASP A 642 37.75 -14.30 18.17
C ASP A 642 36.34 -14.83 17.82
N ASN A 643 36.37 -15.82 16.93
CA ASN A 643 35.51 -16.98 16.75
C ASN A 643 33.98 -16.87 16.91
N TRP A 644 33.30 -16.92 15.76
CA TRP A 644 31.93 -17.37 15.62
C TRP A 644 31.91 -18.80 15.06
N GLU A 645 32.01 -19.79 15.95
CA GLU A 645 31.35 -21.08 15.76
C GLU A 645 30.30 -21.21 16.87
N GLU A 646 29.09 -21.68 16.47
CA GLU A 646 27.83 -21.78 17.23
C GLU A 646 26.99 -20.49 17.35
N PHE A 647 26.09 -20.28 16.38
CA PHE A 647 24.63 -20.25 16.59
C PHE A 647 23.87 -20.27 15.25
#